data_AF-A0A0D7AHT4-F1
#
_entry.id   AF-A0A0D7AHT4-F1
#
_cell.length_a   1.000
_cell.length_b   1.000
_cell.length_c   1.000
_cell.angle_alpha   90.00
_cell.angle_beta   90.00
_cell.angle_gamma   90.00
#
_symmetry.space_group_name_H-M   'P 1'
#
loop_
_entity.id
_entity.type
_entity.pdbx_description
1 polymer ?
#
loop_
_entity_poly.entity_id
_entity_poly.type
_entity_poly.pdbx_seq_one_letter_code
_entity_poly.pdbx_strand_id
1 'polypeptide(L)'
;MAAVTTRDPSTALAAGHQYWNTYATPATPSQTVQASQARPPPQVHATQSYAPQVQSSYVAPSVQSYTNAVQTYAQQPTYVTPVRAPVVRDDYERWYMENSPSNRMVLALRSGIDHEVNWALERLCRVCHNEQFVFSSLPGLLDALFEWPEWYASDSMQELDKDTAGLFSNPPSYAAKRQHALESMFILRNASLCKANVDSLATHSHTMALIVSTLRNLDVDASEHAEFILHVIEFLHAVANRVILSKGSAPGRAEPLPALQHIASVSSNRALIMAALAVIPLMVGNRANMHHLTPDAPALSAAIRFLPLFEDKPLLDVSLNYLYTHLSHPPMAKAFLWHPQMPNAVRLLVSLLISEQVEEPVTVDISGPIQVLSDPYTPYRPHELSAAEMDVLLMLPQEQQCIEWLKLMFIAKPDGEMTQIELWKIYNDCFSPRTDKLLVAADVIKTVNVAFPQAQAMVLQPGPRFVVRGLERRMDYAADRFQCRWYRSACLNPPFSGPGELYEHALTHLDEASSGIVSCSWVNCAVGPLPKARLRAHILTHIATTQLPSRDPSQSVDITLPLSAEPLPPNQPFVHADPTTRTPPPPRQTTIEYQQPTADPPSTSLTALLCIRILFRTSFASAEVAPRVDGDHFGFPGIVEDDDADTPVEADDLELQGEMKGRKVFYAVRHLMQGVRIRDEVLMSWIDEMVDI
;
A
#
# COMPACT_ATOMS: atom_id res chain seq x y z
N MET A 1 47.06 -42.99 -48.38
CA MET A 1 46.15 -42.83 -49.53
C MET A 1 45.21 -41.69 -49.21
N ALA A 2 45.24 -40.64 -50.05
CA ALA A 2 44.29 -39.54 -50.31
C ALA A 2 43.06 -39.34 -49.38
N ALA A 3 42.59 -38.14 -49.03
CA ALA A 3 42.95 -36.76 -49.41
C ALA A 3 42.03 -35.76 -48.64
N VAL A 4 42.57 -34.57 -48.30
CA VAL A 4 42.02 -33.21 -48.57
C VAL A 4 40.73 -32.77 -47.83
N THR A 5 40.81 -32.01 -46.72
CA THR A 5 40.90 -30.52 -46.52
C THR A 5 39.59 -29.75 -46.72
N THR A 6 38.94 -29.24 -45.66
CA THR A 6 39.00 -27.89 -45.01
C THR A 6 38.08 -26.80 -45.58
N ARG A 7 37.46 -26.07 -44.64
CA ARG A 7 37.14 -24.62 -44.58
C ARG A 7 35.80 -24.10 -45.16
N ASP A 8 34.99 -23.58 -44.22
CA ASP A 8 34.33 -22.25 -44.15
C ASP A 8 34.68 -21.23 -45.27
N PRO A 9 33.84 -20.20 -45.61
CA PRO A 9 33.18 -19.31 -44.64
C PRO A 9 31.88 -18.52 -45.09
N SER A 10 31.28 -17.81 -44.12
CA SER A 10 30.73 -16.42 -44.13
C SER A 10 29.77 -15.85 -45.22
N THR A 11 28.73 -15.18 -44.69
CA THR A 11 28.11 -13.86 -45.06
C THR A 11 27.27 -13.67 -46.35
N ALA A 12 26.00 -13.25 -46.18
CA ALA A 12 25.27 -12.17 -46.88
C ALA A 12 23.83 -12.05 -46.30
N LEU A 13 23.41 -10.97 -45.62
CA LEU A 13 22.88 -9.67 -46.11
C LEU A 13 21.60 -9.71 -46.98
N ALA A 14 20.52 -9.22 -46.36
CA ALA A 14 19.56 -8.21 -46.86
C ALA A 14 18.33 -8.58 -47.72
N ALA A 15 17.20 -8.04 -47.23
CA ALA A 15 16.08 -7.40 -47.94
C ALA A 15 14.99 -8.25 -48.64
N GLY A 16 13.72 -7.93 -48.32
CA GLY A 16 12.56 -8.39 -49.07
C GLY A 16 11.22 -8.07 -48.40
N HIS A 17 10.69 -6.88 -48.69
CA HIS A 17 9.37 -6.38 -48.31
C HIS A 17 8.19 -7.20 -48.92
N GLN A 18 7.05 -7.16 -48.20
CA GLN A 18 5.69 -6.85 -48.69
C GLN A 18 4.62 -7.95 -48.99
N TYR A 19 3.43 -7.67 -48.41
CA TYR A 19 2.03 -8.12 -48.66
C TYR A 19 1.68 -9.59 -48.30
N TRP A 20 0.64 -9.88 -47.50
CA TRP A 20 -0.78 -9.56 -47.73
C TRP A 20 -1.61 -9.40 -46.44
N ASN A 21 -2.55 -8.43 -46.48
CA ASN A 21 -3.71 -8.32 -45.61
C ASN A 21 -4.73 -9.43 -45.92
N THR A 22 -5.37 -10.02 -44.91
CA THR A 22 -6.73 -10.53 -45.06
C THR A 22 -7.51 -10.54 -43.74
N TYR A 23 -8.58 -9.75 -43.76
CA TYR A 23 -9.78 -9.69 -42.94
C TYR A 23 -10.05 -10.82 -41.93
N ALA A 24 -10.26 -10.43 -40.67
CA ALA A 24 -11.05 -11.20 -39.71
C ALA A 24 -12.08 -10.27 -39.03
N THR A 25 -13.35 -10.57 -39.25
CA THR A 25 -14.53 -9.94 -38.67
C THR A 25 -14.73 -10.36 -37.20
N PRO A 26 -15.29 -9.50 -36.34
CA PRO A 26 -15.56 -9.83 -34.94
C PRO A 26 -16.89 -10.58 -34.78
N ALA A 27 -16.86 -11.71 -34.08
CA ALA A 27 -18.04 -12.47 -33.70
C ALA A 27 -18.76 -11.81 -32.51
N THR A 28 -20.07 -11.68 -32.64
CA THR A 28 -21.03 -11.20 -31.64
C THR A 28 -21.38 -12.32 -30.65
N PRO A 29 -21.59 -12.05 -29.34
CA PRO A 29 -22.19 -13.02 -28.44
C PRO A 29 -23.69 -12.73 -28.20
N SER A 30 -24.48 -13.79 -28.20
CA SER A 30 -25.92 -13.90 -27.86
C SER A 30 -26.09 -15.38 -27.50
N GLN A 31 -26.70 -15.88 -26.43
CA GLN A 31 -27.67 -15.44 -25.42
C GLN A 31 -27.47 -16.36 -24.19
N THR A 32 -27.51 -15.83 -22.95
CA THR A 32 -28.61 -16.00 -21.97
C THR A 32 -28.96 -17.44 -21.57
N VAL A 33 -28.52 -17.91 -20.38
CA VAL A 33 -29.28 -18.87 -19.54
C VAL A 33 -28.94 -18.70 -18.03
N GLN A 34 -29.97 -18.29 -17.28
CA GLN A 34 -30.34 -18.58 -15.88
C GLN A 34 -29.39 -18.24 -14.71
N ALA A 35 -29.75 -17.16 -14.00
CA ALA A 35 -29.34 -16.87 -12.63
C ALA A 35 -30.11 -17.77 -11.64
N SER A 36 -29.37 -18.58 -10.88
CA SER A 36 -29.84 -19.28 -9.69
C SER A 36 -29.84 -18.32 -8.50
N GLN A 37 -30.98 -18.24 -7.82
CA GLN A 37 -31.20 -17.42 -6.63
C GLN A 37 -30.34 -17.93 -5.45
N ALA A 38 -29.36 -17.14 -5.02
CA ALA A 38 -28.63 -17.37 -3.79
C ALA A 38 -29.43 -16.85 -2.58
N ARG A 39 -29.66 -17.73 -1.59
CA ARG A 39 -30.19 -17.39 -0.26
C ARG A 39 -29.22 -16.44 0.48
N PRO A 40 -29.72 -15.45 1.24
CA PRO A 40 -28.88 -14.68 2.16
C PRO A 40 -28.48 -15.53 3.39
N PRO A 41 -27.30 -15.31 3.98
CA PRO A 41 -26.87 -15.99 5.20
C PRO A 41 -27.64 -15.47 6.44
N PRO A 42 -27.78 -16.27 7.51
CA PRO A 42 -28.48 -15.86 8.71
C PRO A 42 -27.67 -14.82 9.50
N GLN A 43 -28.36 -13.79 9.97
CA GLN A 43 -27.83 -12.79 10.90
C GLN A 43 -27.51 -13.45 12.25
N VAL A 44 -26.24 -13.43 12.63
CA VAL A 44 -25.79 -13.79 13.98
C VAL A 44 -26.00 -12.57 14.88
N HIS A 45 -26.89 -12.69 15.86
CA HIS A 45 -27.04 -11.70 16.92
C HIS A 45 -25.76 -11.63 17.76
N ALA A 46 -25.08 -10.47 17.70
CA ALA A 46 -23.99 -10.15 18.61
C ALA A 46 -24.57 -9.90 20.02
N THR A 47 -24.34 -10.82 20.95
CA THR A 47 -24.54 -10.60 22.37
C THR A 47 -23.42 -9.71 22.92
N GLN A 48 -23.77 -8.51 23.36
CA GLN A 48 -22.91 -7.60 24.12
C GLN A 48 -22.52 -8.24 25.46
N SER A 49 -21.25 -8.58 25.63
CA SER A 49 -20.65 -8.94 26.92
C SER A 49 -20.08 -7.70 27.60
N TYR A 50 -20.69 -7.31 28.71
CA TYR A 50 -20.20 -6.29 29.65
C TYR A 50 -18.86 -6.76 30.27
N ALA A 51 -17.82 -5.94 30.13
CA ALA A 51 -16.57 -6.08 30.87
C ALA A 51 -16.64 -5.27 32.18
N PRO A 52 -16.33 -5.86 33.36
CA PRO A 52 -16.15 -5.06 34.57
C PRO A 52 -14.70 -4.58 34.67
N GLN A 53 -14.52 -3.27 34.81
CA GLN A 53 -13.25 -2.65 35.18
C GLN A 53 -12.89 -3.02 36.62
N VAL A 54 -11.74 -3.66 36.81
CA VAL A 54 -11.13 -3.86 38.14
C VAL A 54 -9.96 -2.88 38.26
N GLN A 55 -10.13 -1.89 39.13
CA GLN A 55 -9.06 -0.99 39.58
C GLN A 55 -8.08 -1.78 40.47
N SER A 56 -6.82 -1.84 40.07
CA SER A 56 -5.74 -2.41 40.90
C SER A 56 -5.00 -1.28 41.63
N SER A 57 -5.25 -1.17 42.93
CA SER A 57 -4.46 -0.35 43.86
C SER A 57 -3.39 -1.23 44.50
N TYR A 58 -2.13 -1.02 44.10
CA TYR A 58 -0.96 -1.61 44.75
C TYR A 58 -0.65 -0.87 46.05
N VAL A 59 -0.69 -1.59 47.18
CA VAL A 59 -0.09 -1.19 48.47
C VAL A 59 0.75 -2.36 48.96
N ALA A 60 2.06 -2.16 49.03
CA ALA A 60 2.99 -3.09 49.67
C ALA A 60 2.98 -2.91 51.20
N PRO A 61 3.26 -3.97 51.97
CA PRO A 61 4.17 -3.76 53.09
C PRO A 61 5.20 -4.88 53.31
N SER A 62 6.46 -4.40 53.43
CA SER A 62 7.52 -4.74 54.40
C SER A 62 7.70 -6.16 54.94
N VAL A 63 8.94 -6.62 54.71
CA VAL A 63 9.71 -7.67 55.37
C VAL A 63 9.82 -7.47 56.89
N GLN A 64 9.56 -8.51 57.69
CA GLN A 64 10.22 -8.72 58.98
C GLN A 64 10.49 -10.20 59.23
N SER A 65 11.78 -10.48 59.47
CA SER A 65 12.38 -11.77 59.79
C SER A 65 12.24 -12.05 61.29
N TYR A 66 11.90 -13.29 61.67
CA TYR A 66 12.19 -13.82 63.01
C TYR A 66 12.68 -15.27 62.93
N THR A 67 13.58 -15.54 63.86
CA THR A 67 14.56 -16.61 63.96
C THR A 67 14.04 -17.92 64.57
N ASN A 68 14.59 -19.03 64.08
CA ASN A 68 14.87 -20.35 64.67
C ASN A 68 14.26 -20.75 66.03
N ALA A 69 13.62 -21.92 66.06
CA ALA A 69 13.85 -22.91 67.12
C ALA A 69 13.60 -24.34 66.62
N VAL A 70 14.65 -25.16 66.73
CA VAL A 70 14.67 -26.61 66.50
C VAL A 70 14.02 -27.30 67.69
N GLN A 71 12.99 -28.13 67.46
CA GLN A 71 12.64 -29.22 68.38
C GLN A 71 12.25 -30.47 67.59
N THR A 72 13.15 -31.44 67.65
CA THR A 72 13.04 -32.83 67.25
C THR A 72 12.03 -33.57 68.14
N TYR A 73 10.98 -34.14 67.55
CA TYR A 73 10.28 -35.29 68.13
C TYR A 73 9.87 -36.31 67.05
N ALA A 74 10.41 -37.51 67.25
CA ALA A 74 10.04 -38.86 66.80
C ALA A 74 9.04 -39.05 65.65
N GLN A 75 9.52 -39.75 64.62
CA GLN A 75 8.73 -40.39 63.58
C GLN A 75 7.88 -41.55 64.14
N GLN A 76 6.61 -41.61 63.74
CA GLN A 76 5.87 -42.86 63.59
C GLN A 76 5.34 -42.93 62.14
N PRO A 77 5.39 -44.10 61.48
CA PRO A 77 5.02 -44.23 60.08
C PRO A 77 3.50 -44.28 59.97
N THR A 78 2.88 -43.16 59.62
CA THR A 78 1.52 -43.20 59.08
C THR A 78 1.57 -43.85 57.71
N TYR A 79 1.05 -45.06 57.60
CA TYR A 79 0.67 -45.66 56.33
C TYR A 79 -0.34 -44.71 55.65
N VAL A 80 0.16 -43.88 54.74
CA VAL A 80 -0.69 -43.09 53.86
C VAL A 80 -1.18 -44.06 52.80
N THR A 81 -2.39 -44.58 52.97
CA THR A 81 -3.15 -45.17 51.87
C THR A 81 -3.09 -44.19 50.70
N PRO A 82 -2.69 -44.61 49.48
CA PRO A 82 -2.68 -43.71 48.34
C PRO A 82 -4.13 -43.27 48.13
N VAL A 83 -4.41 -42.01 48.45
CA VAL A 83 -5.69 -41.38 48.16
C VAL A 83 -5.83 -41.50 46.65
N ARG A 84 -6.76 -42.36 46.20
CA ARG A 84 -7.13 -42.43 44.79
C ARG A 84 -7.73 -41.07 44.46
N ALA A 85 -6.90 -40.22 43.85
CA ALA A 85 -7.27 -38.87 43.44
C ALA A 85 -8.52 -38.94 42.54
N PRO A 86 -9.40 -37.93 42.60
CA PRO A 86 -10.65 -37.96 41.86
C PRO A 86 -10.33 -38.11 40.36
N VAL A 87 -11.02 -39.04 39.71
CA VAL A 87 -10.99 -39.23 38.26
C VAL A 87 -11.61 -37.99 37.64
N VAL A 88 -10.77 -37.06 37.18
CA VAL A 88 -11.18 -35.89 36.41
C VAL A 88 -11.47 -36.36 35.00
N ARG A 89 -12.66 -36.05 34.47
CA ARG A 89 -13.02 -36.32 33.08
C ARG A 89 -12.20 -35.43 32.13
N ASP A 90 -11.30 -36.09 31.41
CA ASP A 90 -11.05 -36.09 29.96
C ASP A 90 -10.49 -34.90 29.17
N ASP A 91 -10.09 -33.75 29.74
CA ASP A 91 -9.38 -32.73 28.90
C ASP A 91 -8.24 -31.94 29.58
N TYR A 92 -7.88 -32.22 30.84
CA TYR A 92 -6.70 -31.63 31.49
C TYR A 92 -6.06 -32.64 32.46
N GLU A 93 -5.62 -33.78 31.93
CA GLU A 93 -4.94 -34.78 32.75
C GLU A 93 -3.50 -34.31 33.04
N ARG A 94 -3.22 -34.00 34.32
CA ARG A 94 -1.84 -33.72 34.81
C ARG A 94 -0.84 -34.81 34.40
N TRP A 95 -1.32 -36.04 34.14
CA TRP A 95 -0.55 -37.20 33.71
C TRP A 95 0.19 -37.00 32.39
N TYR A 96 -0.28 -36.12 31.50
CA TYR A 96 0.39 -35.87 30.22
C TYR A 96 1.77 -35.23 30.42
N MET A 97 1.91 -34.38 31.44
CA MET A 97 3.14 -33.65 31.76
C MET A 97 3.86 -34.24 32.97
N GLU A 98 3.51 -35.45 33.39
CA GLU A 98 4.26 -36.13 34.45
C GLU A 98 5.64 -36.50 33.93
N ASN A 99 6.65 -35.85 34.49
CA ASN A 99 8.06 -36.10 34.24
C ASN A 99 8.48 -37.42 34.91
N SER A 100 8.03 -38.54 34.34
CA SER A 100 8.36 -39.89 34.80
C SER A 100 8.65 -40.80 33.61
N PRO A 101 9.62 -41.73 33.71
CA PRO A 101 9.80 -42.81 32.75
C PRO A 101 8.55 -43.70 32.58
N SER A 102 7.60 -43.65 33.53
CA SER A 102 6.32 -44.34 33.47
C SER A 102 5.20 -43.52 32.82
N ASN A 103 5.53 -42.45 32.10
CA ASN A 103 4.53 -41.62 31.43
C ASN A 103 3.70 -42.48 30.46
N ARG A 104 2.37 -42.41 30.59
CA ARG A 104 1.44 -43.26 29.83
C ARG A 104 1.59 -43.06 28.32
N MET A 105 1.81 -41.82 27.85
CA MET A 105 1.93 -41.55 26.41
C MET A 105 3.19 -42.20 25.83
N VAL A 106 4.31 -42.12 26.55
CA VAL A 106 5.56 -42.76 26.12
C VAL A 106 5.41 -44.28 26.09
N LEU A 107 4.81 -44.87 27.12
CA LEU A 107 4.58 -46.32 27.18
C LEU A 107 3.60 -46.79 26.09
N ALA A 108 2.56 -46.01 25.83
CA ALA A 108 1.58 -46.30 24.79
C ALA A 108 2.22 -46.30 23.39
N LEU A 109 3.05 -45.31 23.06
CA LEU A 109 3.81 -45.29 21.81
C LEU A 109 4.73 -46.50 21.68
N ARG A 110 5.51 -46.81 22.73
CA ARG A 110 6.46 -47.93 22.72
C ARG A 110 5.81 -49.31 22.81
N SER A 111 4.50 -49.40 23.07
CA SER A 111 3.79 -50.68 23.15
C SER A 111 3.60 -51.34 21.78
N GLY A 112 3.61 -50.55 20.70
CA GLY A 112 3.28 -51.02 19.34
C GLY A 112 1.83 -51.43 19.16
N ILE A 113 0.94 -51.13 20.12
CA ILE A 113 -0.48 -51.46 20.06
C ILE A 113 -1.24 -50.31 19.39
N ASP A 114 -1.74 -50.50 18.17
CA ASP A 114 -2.35 -49.45 17.32
C ASP A 114 -3.33 -48.52 18.06
N HIS A 115 -4.24 -49.07 18.88
CA HIS A 115 -5.22 -48.24 19.60
C HIS A 115 -4.61 -47.38 20.71
N GLU A 116 -3.56 -47.85 21.39
CA GLU A 116 -2.83 -47.07 22.40
C GLU A 116 -1.92 -46.05 21.73
N VAL A 117 -1.27 -46.41 20.61
CA VAL A 117 -0.47 -45.49 19.79
C VAL A 117 -1.34 -44.33 19.31
N ASN A 118 -2.50 -44.63 18.70
CA ASN A 118 -3.47 -43.62 18.26
C ASN A 118 -3.95 -42.74 19.42
N TRP A 119 -4.26 -43.35 20.58
CA TRP A 119 -4.65 -42.61 21.79
C TRP A 119 -3.57 -41.61 22.20
N ALA A 120 -2.30 -42.03 22.22
CA ALA A 120 -1.18 -41.19 22.62
C ALA A 120 -0.90 -40.07 21.62
N LEU A 121 -0.85 -40.38 20.32
CA LEU A 121 -0.60 -39.40 19.26
C LEU A 121 -1.68 -38.31 19.22
N GLU A 122 -2.96 -38.68 19.34
CA GLU A 122 -4.07 -37.71 19.39
C GLU A 122 -3.86 -36.66 20.49
N ARG A 123 -3.35 -37.08 21.67
CA ARG A 123 -3.10 -36.19 22.82
C ARG A 123 -1.83 -35.39 22.66
N LEU A 124 -0.77 -36.00 22.14
CA LEU A 124 0.47 -35.29 21.83
C LEU A 124 0.26 -34.22 20.77
N CYS A 125 -0.57 -34.46 19.74
CA CYS A 125 -0.96 -33.45 18.75
C CYS A 125 -1.64 -32.22 19.38
N ARG A 126 -2.38 -32.39 20.48
CA ARG A 126 -3.01 -31.26 21.21
C ARG A 126 -2.00 -30.48 22.05
N VAL A 127 -0.96 -31.14 22.56
CA VAL A 127 -0.02 -30.55 23.54
C VAL A 127 1.28 -30.05 22.87
N CYS A 128 1.62 -30.51 21.67
CA CYS A 128 2.91 -30.21 21.01
C CYS A 128 3.16 -28.73 20.72
N HIS A 129 2.14 -27.87 20.75
CA HIS A 129 2.28 -26.42 20.61
C HIS A 129 2.51 -25.68 21.94
N ASN A 130 2.32 -26.36 23.08
CA ASN A 130 2.50 -25.76 24.39
C ASN A 130 4.00 -25.60 24.70
N GLU A 131 4.43 -24.41 25.14
CA GLU A 131 5.84 -24.15 25.53
C GLU A 131 6.33 -25.05 26.67
N GLN A 132 5.42 -25.59 27.48
CA GLN A 132 5.75 -26.56 28.54
C GLN A 132 6.11 -27.95 27.99
N PHE A 133 5.75 -28.24 26.74
CA PHE A 133 6.08 -29.51 26.07
C PHE A 133 7.56 -29.51 25.68
N VAL A 134 8.39 -30.08 26.56
CA VAL A 134 9.84 -30.16 26.36
C VAL A 134 10.30 -31.62 26.38
N PHE A 135 11.03 -32.06 25.35
CA PHE A 135 11.45 -33.46 25.24
C PHE A 135 12.33 -33.92 26.41
N SER A 136 13.12 -33.02 27.00
CA SER A 136 13.95 -33.32 28.17
C SER A 136 13.13 -33.73 29.41
N SER A 137 11.85 -33.36 29.47
CA SER A 137 10.95 -33.69 30.58
C SER A 137 10.29 -35.06 30.41
N LEU A 138 10.29 -35.61 29.19
CA LEU A 138 9.66 -36.89 28.82
C LEU A 138 10.69 -37.84 28.16
N PRO A 139 11.53 -38.53 28.96
CA PRO A 139 12.56 -39.42 28.43
C PRO A 139 12.01 -40.52 27.52
N GLY A 140 12.63 -40.73 26.36
CA GLY A 140 12.24 -41.75 25.38
C GLY A 140 11.05 -41.39 24.49
N LEU A 141 10.40 -40.24 24.72
CA LEU A 141 9.34 -39.74 23.83
C LEU A 141 9.91 -39.39 22.45
N LEU A 142 11.06 -38.73 22.42
CA LEU A 142 11.69 -38.28 21.18
C LEU A 142 12.00 -39.47 20.26
N ASP A 143 12.66 -40.51 20.79
CA ASP A 143 12.96 -41.74 20.04
C ASP A 143 11.68 -42.41 19.51
N ALA A 144 10.64 -42.51 20.34
CA ALA A 144 9.38 -43.13 19.96
C ALA A 144 8.65 -42.38 18.83
N LEU A 145 8.80 -41.05 18.75
CA LEU A 145 8.21 -40.24 17.69
C LEU A 145 8.93 -40.39 16.34
N PHE A 146 10.17 -40.91 16.30
CA PHE A 146 10.88 -41.17 15.04
C PHE A 146 10.49 -42.51 14.39
N GLU A 147 9.97 -43.47 15.16
CA GLU A 147 9.71 -44.83 14.69
C GLU A 147 8.79 -44.89 13.46
N TRP A 148 7.60 -44.28 13.54
CA TRP A 148 6.63 -44.29 12.42
C TRP A 148 7.06 -43.45 11.21
N PRO A 149 7.61 -42.23 11.38
CA PRO A 149 8.18 -41.48 10.27
C PRO A 149 9.31 -42.21 9.52
N GLU A 150 10.20 -42.90 10.24
CA GLU A 150 11.31 -43.64 9.62
C GLU A 150 10.82 -44.84 8.82
N TRP A 151 9.84 -45.58 9.37
CA TRP A 151 9.13 -46.62 8.64
C TRP A 151 8.49 -46.06 7.36
N TYR A 152 7.82 -44.91 7.46
CA TYR A 152 7.14 -44.32 6.30
C TYR A 152 8.13 -43.91 5.21
N ALA A 153 9.28 -43.35 5.59
CA ALA A 153 10.30 -42.89 4.67
C ALA A 153 11.14 -44.02 4.04
N SER A 154 11.23 -45.20 4.66
CA SER A 154 12.17 -46.27 4.23
C SER A 154 11.48 -47.54 3.77
N ASP A 155 10.47 -47.99 4.52
CA ASP A 155 9.93 -49.35 4.41
C ASP A 155 8.50 -49.38 3.85
N SER A 156 7.76 -48.26 3.89
CA SER A 156 6.36 -48.19 3.48
C SER A 156 6.10 -48.71 2.06
N MET A 157 6.98 -48.39 1.11
CA MET A 157 6.85 -48.82 -0.28
C MET A 157 7.12 -50.32 -0.47
N GLN A 158 7.91 -50.94 0.42
CA GLN A 158 8.19 -52.37 0.37
C GLN A 158 7.03 -53.18 0.96
N GLU A 159 6.38 -52.66 2.01
CA GLU A 159 5.17 -53.26 2.59
C GLU A 159 3.95 -53.11 1.69
N LEU A 160 3.92 -52.08 0.83
CA LEU A 160 2.89 -51.87 -0.19
C LEU A 160 3.17 -52.75 -1.43
N ASP A 161 3.26 -54.07 -1.23
CA ASP A 161 3.54 -55.00 -2.32
C ASP A 161 2.41 -54.96 -3.37
N LYS A 162 2.76 -55.17 -4.65
CA LYS A 162 1.84 -54.95 -5.80
C LYS A 162 0.58 -55.80 -5.76
N ASP A 163 0.60 -56.90 -5.02
CA ASP A 163 -0.53 -57.83 -4.85
C ASP A 163 -1.48 -57.44 -3.71
N THR A 164 -1.07 -56.53 -2.82
CA THR A 164 -1.86 -56.08 -1.64
C THR A 164 -2.38 -54.65 -1.76
N ALA A 165 -1.85 -53.84 -2.68
CA ALA A 165 -2.39 -52.53 -3.00
C ALA A 165 -3.76 -52.69 -3.68
N GLY A 166 -4.84 -52.36 -2.96
CA GLY A 166 -6.18 -52.36 -3.54
C GLY A 166 -6.27 -51.31 -4.65
N LEU A 167 -6.90 -51.66 -5.78
CA LEU A 167 -7.03 -50.78 -6.96
C LEU A 167 -7.63 -49.39 -6.65
N PHE A 168 -8.40 -49.28 -5.56
CA PHE A 168 -9.11 -48.05 -5.16
C PHE A 168 -8.76 -47.55 -3.74
N SER A 169 -8.02 -48.32 -2.95
CA SER A 169 -7.68 -47.95 -1.57
C SER A 169 -6.54 -48.78 -1.02
N ASN A 170 -5.68 -48.14 -0.23
CA ASN A 170 -4.64 -48.82 0.53
C ASN A 170 -5.25 -49.70 1.64
N PRO A 171 -4.57 -50.78 2.06
CA PRO A 171 -5.02 -51.61 3.19
C PRO A 171 -5.26 -50.79 4.47
N PRO A 172 -6.29 -51.10 5.28
CA PRO A 172 -6.57 -50.34 6.51
C PRO A 172 -5.39 -50.29 7.50
N SER A 173 -4.61 -51.37 7.59
CA SER A 173 -3.40 -51.42 8.42
C SER A 173 -2.31 -50.46 7.93
N TYR A 174 -2.10 -50.38 6.61
CA TYR A 174 -1.18 -49.41 6.01
C TYR A 174 -1.66 -47.98 6.27
N ALA A 175 -2.96 -47.71 6.09
CA ALA A 175 -3.54 -46.40 6.33
C ALA A 175 -3.36 -45.96 7.80
N ALA A 176 -3.54 -46.87 8.76
CA ALA A 176 -3.30 -46.61 10.19
C ALA A 176 -1.83 -46.28 10.48
N LYS A 177 -0.88 -47.08 9.99
CA LYS A 177 0.56 -46.79 10.14
C LYS A 177 0.96 -45.46 9.48
N ARG A 178 0.42 -45.18 8.29
CA ARG A 178 0.63 -43.89 7.59
C ARG A 178 0.10 -42.72 8.42
N GLN A 179 -1.07 -42.88 9.05
CA GLN A 179 -1.62 -41.87 9.96
C GLN A 179 -0.69 -41.65 11.16
N HIS A 180 -0.17 -42.72 11.78
CA HIS A 180 0.79 -42.59 12.89
C HIS A 180 2.07 -41.86 12.47
N ALA A 181 2.57 -42.10 11.26
CA ALA A 181 3.73 -41.40 10.71
C ALA A 181 3.45 -39.91 10.52
N LEU A 182 2.28 -39.56 9.96
CA LEU A 182 1.86 -38.16 9.78
C LEU A 182 1.72 -37.42 11.12
N GLU A 183 1.00 -38.01 12.08
CA GLU A 183 0.79 -37.42 13.40
C GLU A 183 2.12 -37.26 14.16
N SER A 184 3.00 -38.26 14.10
CA SER A 184 4.33 -38.16 14.70
C SER A 184 5.16 -37.05 14.08
N MET A 185 5.17 -36.93 12.75
CA MET A 185 5.87 -35.82 12.09
C MET A 185 5.25 -34.47 12.38
N PHE A 186 3.93 -34.38 12.48
CA PHE A 186 3.24 -33.16 12.89
C PHE A 186 3.67 -32.72 14.30
N ILE A 187 3.76 -33.66 15.24
CA ILE A 187 4.25 -33.41 16.60
C ILE A 187 5.70 -32.92 16.58
N LEU A 188 6.59 -33.62 15.86
CA LEU A 188 8.02 -33.23 15.74
C LEU A 188 8.17 -31.83 15.12
N ARG A 189 7.42 -31.55 14.05
CA ARG A 189 7.41 -30.25 13.35
C ARG A 189 6.88 -29.13 14.23
N ASN A 190 5.86 -29.35 15.03
CA ASN A 190 5.32 -28.30 15.90
C ASN A 190 6.17 -28.12 17.17
N ALA A 191 6.68 -29.21 17.72
CA ALA A 191 7.56 -29.15 18.89
C ALA A 191 8.88 -28.44 18.58
N SER A 192 9.36 -28.48 17.32
CA SER A 192 10.55 -27.76 16.86
C SER A 192 10.36 -26.23 16.82
N LEU A 193 9.13 -25.70 16.91
CA LEU A 193 8.90 -24.26 17.04
C LEU A 193 9.28 -23.76 18.44
N CYS A 194 9.31 -24.64 19.44
CA CYS A 194 9.77 -24.32 20.78
C CYS A 194 11.30 -24.35 20.86
N LYS A 195 11.91 -23.21 21.21
CA LYS A 195 13.38 -23.05 21.31
C LYS A 195 14.03 -24.09 22.23
N ALA A 196 13.34 -24.54 23.29
CA ALA A 196 13.85 -25.54 24.22
C ALA A 196 14.05 -26.93 23.59
N ASN A 197 13.33 -27.24 22.51
CA ASN A 197 13.39 -28.53 21.83
C ASN A 197 14.33 -28.53 20.61
N VAL A 198 14.53 -27.37 19.97
CA VAL A 198 15.28 -27.26 18.70
C VAL A 198 16.66 -27.89 18.78
N ASP A 199 17.43 -27.62 19.84
CA ASP A 199 18.80 -28.12 19.94
C ASP A 199 18.84 -29.65 20.12
N SER A 200 17.92 -30.22 20.90
CA SER A 200 17.77 -31.69 21.03
C SER A 200 17.34 -32.33 19.71
N LEU A 201 16.42 -31.71 18.98
CA LEU A 201 15.96 -32.19 17.67
C LEU A 201 17.07 -32.11 16.62
N ALA A 202 17.80 -31.00 16.54
CA ALA A 202 18.85 -30.80 15.55
C ALA A 202 20.06 -31.74 15.75
N THR A 203 20.36 -32.10 17.00
CA THR A 203 21.49 -32.99 17.35
C THR A 203 21.12 -34.47 17.38
N HIS A 204 19.83 -34.80 17.30
CA HIS A 204 19.36 -36.18 17.31
C HIS A 204 19.88 -36.98 16.11
N SER A 205 20.36 -38.21 16.33
CA SER A 205 20.97 -39.05 15.30
C SER A 205 20.01 -39.38 14.14
N HIS A 206 18.72 -39.48 14.45
CA HIS A 206 17.66 -39.85 13.49
C HIS A 206 17.19 -38.67 12.60
N THR A 207 17.36 -37.42 13.05
CA THR A 207 16.80 -36.24 12.36
C THR A 207 17.27 -36.12 10.92
N MET A 208 18.59 -36.08 10.70
CA MET A 208 19.12 -35.96 9.34
C MET A 208 18.90 -37.21 8.49
N ALA A 209 18.91 -38.39 9.10
CA ALA A 209 18.64 -39.65 8.41
C ALA A 209 17.21 -39.67 7.86
N LEU A 210 16.22 -39.31 8.68
CA LEU A 210 14.82 -39.24 8.30
C LEU A 210 14.56 -38.19 7.21
N ILE A 211 15.14 -37.00 7.33
CA ILE A 211 14.97 -35.93 6.33
C ILE A 211 15.50 -36.39 4.97
N VAL A 212 16.69 -36.98 4.95
CA VAL A 212 17.33 -37.42 3.71
C VAL A 212 16.64 -38.65 3.12
N SER A 213 16.22 -39.62 3.94
CA SER A 213 15.47 -40.79 3.46
C SER A 213 14.14 -40.38 2.85
N THR A 214 13.40 -39.47 3.51
CA THR A 214 12.11 -38.95 3.00
C THR A 214 12.29 -38.30 1.64
N LEU A 215 13.22 -37.35 1.52
CA LEU A 215 13.43 -36.58 0.29
C LEU A 215 13.97 -37.41 -0.88
N ARG A 216 14.54 -38.58 -0.61
CA ARG A 216 15.12 -39.48 -1.62
C ARG A 216 14.17 -40.60 -2.04
N ASN A 217 13.44 -41.17 -1.09
CA ASN A 217 12.69 -42.40 -1.30
C ASN A 217 11.23 -42.13 -1.69
N LEU A 218 10.63 -41.05 -1.18
CA LEU A 218 9.24 -40.72 -1.50
C LEU A 218 9.15 -39.92 -2.80
N ASP A 219 8.16 -40.25 -3.62
CA ASP A 219 7.84 -39.49 -4.82
C ASP A 219 7.22 -38.12 -4.45
N VAL A 220 7.87 -37.05 -4.89
CA VAL A 220 7.48 -35.66 -4.64
C VAL A 220 6.21 -35.28 -5.37
N ASP A 221 5.95 -35.88 -6.54
CA ASP A 221 4.78 -35.56 -7.36
C ASP A 221 3.55 -36.41 -6.98
N ALA A 222 3.75 -37.47 -6.18
CA ALA A 222 2.67 -38.26 -5.63
C ALA A 222 1.93 -37.49 -4.53
N SER A 223 0.67 -37.15 -4.80
CA SER A 223 -0.20 -36.43 -3.85
C SER A 223 -0.34 -37.11 -2.48
N GLU A 224 -0.19 -38.43 -2.41
CA GLU A 224 -0.23 -39.20 -1.16
C GLU A 224 0.91 -38.84 -0.19
N HIS A 225 2.09 -38.50 -0.71
CA HIS A 225 3.26 -38.20 0.11
C HIS A 225 3.43 -36.70 0.40
N ALA A 226 2.73 -35.84 -0.35
CA ALA A 226 2.93 -34.39 -0.32
C ALA A 226 2.81 -33.79 1.09
N GLU A 227 1.82 -34.20 1.88
CA GLU A 227 1.62 -33.73 3.26
C GLU A 227 2.79 -34.12 4.18
N PHE A 228 3.23 -35.37 4.11
CA PHE A 228 4.34 -35.86 4.91
C PHE A 228 5.67 -35.18 4.53
N ILE A 229 5.94 -35.06 3.23
CA ILE A 229 7.13 -34.36 2.71
C ILE A 229 7.11 -32.90 3.17
N LEU A 230 5.95 -32.24 3.11
CA LEU A 230 5.81 -30.86 3.58
C LEU A 230 6.16 -30.74 5.07
N HIS A 231 5.62 -31.62 5.93
CA HIS A 231 5.99 -31.64 7.35
C HIS A 231 7.48 -31.87 7.58
N VAL A 232 8.12 -32.72 6.78
CA VAL A 232 9.58 -32.96 6.86
C VAL A 232 10.38 -31.73 6.43
N ILE A 233 9.97 -31.02 5.37
CA ILE A 233 10.64 -29.78 4.94
C ILE A 233 10.44 -28.67 5.97
N GLU A 234 9.24 -28.52 6.55
CA GLU A 234 8.98 -27.56 7.63
C GLU A 234 9.72 -27.91 8.92
N PHE A 235 9.88 -29.20 9.22
CA PHE A 235 10.71 -29.65 10.32
C PHE A 235 12.18 -29.28 10.07
N LEU A 236 12.69 -29.53 8.85
CA LEU A 236 14.02 -29.10 8.43
C LEU A 236 14.17 -27.57 8.53
N HIS A 237 13.16 -26.80 8.13
CA HIS A 237 13.16 -25.33 8.24
C HIS A 237 13.47 -24.87 9.66
N ALA A 238 12.83 -25.47 10.66
CA ALA A 238 13.03 -25.11 12.06
C ALA A 238 14.45 -25.44 12.58
N VAL A 239 15.07 -26.52 12.10
CA VAL A 239 16.41 -26.94 12.53
C VAL A 239 17.54 -26.49 11.59
N ALA A 240 17.24 -25.92 10.43
CA ALA A 240 18.19 -25.66 9.34
C ALA A 240 19.44 -24.89 9.78
N ASN A 241 19.29 -23.88 10.64
CA ASN A 241 20.41 -23.06 11.13
C ASN A 241 21.40 -23.83 12.00
N ARG A 242 21.01 -24.98 12.55
CA ARG A 242 21.86 -25.88 13.36
C ARG A 242 22.48 -27.01 12.55
N VAL A 243 22.01 -27.23 11.32
CA VAL A 243 22.50 -28.31 10.45
C VAL A 243 23.78 -27.86 9.74
N ILE A 244 24.83 -28.65 9.91
CA ILE A 244 26.10 -28.50 9.18
C ILE A 244 26.21 -29.65 8.19
N LEU A 245 26.34 -29.32 6.91
CA LEU A 245 26.51 -30.27 5.82
C LEU A 245 27.96 -30.74 5.71
N SER A 246 28.16 -31.90 5.10
CA SER A 246 29.49 -32.52 5.01
C SER A 246 30.34 -31.76 4.01
N LYS A 247 31.58 -31.42 4.40
CA LYS A 247 32.58 -30.89 3.47
C LYS A 247 33.08 -32.00 2.57
N GLY A 248 32.33 -32.27 1.50
CA GLY A 248 32.64 -33.28 0.50
C GLY A 248 31.67 -34.46 0.52
N SER A 249 31.46 -35.01 -0.69
CA SER A 249 30.69 -36.22 -0.96
C SER A 249 31.44 -37.44 -0.40
N ALA A 250 31.46 -37.58 0.92
CA ALA A 250 31.85 -38.83 1.54
C ALA A 250 30.86 -39.90 1.05
N PRO A 251 31.32 -40.97 0.38
CA PRO A 251 30.43 -41.98 -0.18
C PRO A 251 29.55 -42.55 0.93
N GLY A 252 28.24 -42.29 0.86
CA GLY A 252 27.24 -42.80 1.79
C GLY A 252 26.52 -41.76 2.65
N ARG A 253 26.98 -40.50 2.75
CA ARG A 253 26.25 -39.45 3.47
C ARG A 253 25.48 -38.57 2.50
N ALA A 254 24.24 -38.99 2.18
CA ALA A 254 23.36 -38.22 1.32
C ALA A 254 22.94 -36.90 1.99
N GLU A 255 22.85 -35.83 1.21
CA GLU A 255 22.53 -34.48 1.67
C GLU A 255 21.13 -34.08 1.23
N PRO A 256 20.41 -33.26 2.01
CA PRO A 256 19.06 -32.83 1.64
C PRO A 256 19.05 -31.78 0.52
N LEU A 257 20.14 -31.01 0.37
CA LEU A 257 20.17 -29.84 -0.49
C LEU A 257 19.92 -30.15 -1.99
N PRO A 258 20.53 -31.19 -2.61
CA PRO A 258 20.23 -31.55 -3.99
C PRO A 258 18.76 -31.91 -4.22
N ALA A 259 18.13 -32.62 -3.28
CA ALA A 259 16.73 -32.98 -3.37
C ALA A 259 15.81 -31.74 -3.25
N LEU A 260 16.11 -30.82 -2.33
CA LEU A 260 15.37 -29.55 -2.21
C LEU A 260 15.48 -28.69 -3.48
N GLN A 261 16.68 -28.61 -4.08
CA GLN A 261 16.88 -27.90 -5.34
C GLN A 261 16.10 -28.55 -6.50
N HIS A 262 16.03 -29.88 -6.52
CA HIS A 262 15.20 -30.62 -7.47
C HIS A 262 13.70 -30.30 -7.28
N ILE A 263 13.20 -30.33 -6.04
CA ILE A 263 11.81 -29.97 -5.71
C ILE A 263 11.48 -28.56 -6.20
N ALA A 264 12.32 -27.57 -5.88
CA ALA A 264 12.11 -26.19 -6.29
C ALA A 264 12.06 -26.00 -7.82
N SER A 265 12.84 -26.79 -8.57
CA SER A 265 12.97 -26.63 -10.02
C SER A 265 11.97 -27.43 -10.84
N VAL A 266 11.61 -28.65 -10.41
CA VAL A 266 10.82 -29.60 -11.21
C VAL A 266 9.39 -29.78 -10.70
N SER A 267 9.16 -29.67 -9.39
CA SER A 267 7.83 -30.01 -8.82
C SER A 267 6.72 -29.12 -9.38
N SER A 268 5.53 -29.70 -9.49
CA SER A 268 4.29 -28.98 -9.81
C SER A 268 3.52 -28.51 -8.57
N ASN A 269 3.94 -28.93 -7.37
CA ASN A 269 3.25 -28.60 -6.12
C ASN A 269 3.77 -27.28 -5.54
N ARG A 270 2.96 -26.23 -5.65
CA ARG A 270 3.27 -24.88 -5.16
C ARG A 270 3.74 -24.85 -3.70
N ALA A 271 3.12 -25.64 -2.81
CA ALA A 271 3.48 -25.66 -1.39
C ALA A 271 4.89 -26.25 -1.17
N LEU A 272 5.23 -27.34 -1.87
CA LEU A 272 6.55 -27.95 -1.79
C LEU A 272 7.64 -27.05 -2.39
N ILE A 273 7.35 -26.38 -3.50
CA ILE A 273 8.26 -25.40 -4.11
C ILE A 273 8.57 -24.28 -3.12
N MET A 274 7.54 -23.70 -2.49
CA MET A 274 7.71 -22.63 -1.52
C MET A 274 8.49 -23.10 -0.29
N ALA A 275 8.15 -24.27 0.25
CA ALA A 275 8.82 -24.83 1.41
C ALA A 275 10.31 -25.10 1.11
N ALA A 276 10.64 -25.65 -0.06
CA ALA A 276 12.02 -25.86 -0.47
C ALA A 276 12.78 -24.53 -0.63
N LEU A 277 12.19 -23.55 -1.33
CA LEU A 277 12.80 -22.22 -1.53
C LEU A 277 12.94 -21.42 -0.23
N ALA A 278 12.13 -21.68 0.80
CA ALA A 278 12.27 -21.05 2.11
C ALA A 278 13.40 -21.68 2.94
N VAL A 279 13.62 -22.99 2.82
CA VAL A 279 14.64 -23.73 3.60
C VAL A 279 16.04 -23.57 3.04
N ILE A 280 16.19 -23.64 1.72
CA ILE A 280 17.51 -23.58 1.07
C ILE A 280 18.33 -22.35 1.53
N PRO A 281 17.76 -21.12 1.56
CA PRO A 281 18.47 -19.92 2.01
C PRO A 281 18.98 -20.01 3.44
N LEU A 282 18.21 -20.59 4.36
CA LEU A 282 18.64 -20.79 5.75
C LEU A 282 19.84 -21.74 5.84
N MET A 283 19.81 -22.82 5.05
CA MET A 283 20.89 -23.80 5.03
C MET A 283 22.19 -23.21 4.48
N VAL A 284 22.14 -22.52 3.33
CA VAL A 284 23.33 -21.95 2.69
C VAL A 284 23.79 -20.62 3.31
N GLY A 285 22.89 -19.93 4.03
CA GLY A 285 23.22 -18.76 4.84
C GLY A 285 24.11 -19.10 6.05
N ASN A 286 24.13 -20.36 6.48
CA ASN A 286 25.12 -20.83 7.43
C ASN A 286 26.50 -20.87 6.77
N ARG A 287 27.46 -20.11 7.32
CA ARG A 287 28.82 -20.01 6.76
C ARG A 287 29.54 -21.34 6.59
N ALA A 288 29.21 -22.33 7.43
CA ALA A 288 29.76 -23.67 7.31
C ALA A 288 29.32 -24.39 6.02
N ASN A 289 28.15 -24.05 5.48
CA ASN A 289 27.51 -24.69 4.34
C ASN A 289 27.61 -23.86 3.04
N MET A 290 28.20 -22.65 3.07
CA MET A 290 28.31 -21.76 1.90
C MET A 290 28.94 -22.43 0.67
N HIS A 291 29.83 -23.40 0.88
CA HIS A 291 30.52 -24.13 -0.18
C HIS A 291 29.60 -25.02 -1.04
N HIS A 292 28.36 -25.27 -0.62
CA HIS A 292 27.36 -25.98 -1.43
C HIS A 292 26.59 -25.08 -2.41
N LEU A 293 26.80 -23.76 -2.35
CA LEU A 293 26.17 -22.82 -3.26
C LEU A 293 26.91 -22.81 -4.60
N THR A 294 26.19 -23.09 -5.69
CA THR A 294 26.77 -23.10 -7.04
C THR A 294 26.14 -22.05 -7.96
N PRO A 295 26.86 -21.56 -8.99
CA PRO A 295 26.32 -20.60 -9.95
C PRO A 295 25.15 -21.11 -10.79
N ASP A 296 25.10 -22.42 -11.02
CA ASP A 296 24.16 -23.14 -11.88
C ASP A 296 23.09 -23.89 -11.07
N ALA A 297 22.90 -23.53 -9.80
CA ALA A 297 21.95 -24.19 -8.91
C ALA A 297 20.54 -24.24 -9.52
N PRO A 298 19.86 -25.41 -9.55
CA PRO A 298 18.49 -25.52 -10.05
C PRO A 298 17.50 -24.59 -9.34
N ALA A 299 17.72 -24.32 -8.06
CA ALA A 299 16.92 -23.36 -7.29
C ALA A 299 17.07 -21.91 -7.79
N LEU A 300 18.22 -21.52 -8.35
CA LEU A 300 18.39 -20.21 -8.99
C LEU A 300 17.57 -20.10 -10.26
N SER A 301 17.61 -21.14 -11.11
CA SER A 301 16.78 -21.19 -12.31
C SER A 301 15.28 -21.14 -11.97
N ALA A 302 14.88 -21.82 -10.89
CA ALA A 302 13.52 -21.78 -10.38
C ALA A 302 13.12 -20.37 -9.89
N ALA A 303 13.96 -19.75 -9.06
CA ALA A 303 13.71 -18.41 -8.53
C ALA A 303 13.54 -17.38 -9.66
N ILE A 304 14.42 -17.39 -10.67
CA ILE A 304 14.30 -16.50 -11.85
C ILE A 304 13.01 -16.78 -12.62
N ARG A 305 12.63 -18.05 -12.81
CA ARG A 305 11.41 -18.46 -13.52
C ARG A 305 10.14 -17.92 -12.83
N PHE A 306 10.14 -17.82 -11.50
CA PHE A 306 9.00 -17.36 -10.73
C PHE A 306 8.95 -15.82 -10.51
N LEU A 307 10.05 -15.09 -10.78
CA LEU A 307 10.10 -13.63 -10.66
C LEU A 307 8.94 -12.87 -11.36
N PRO A 308 8.46 -13.27 -12.56
CA PRO A 308 7.38 -12.55 -13.23
C PRO A 308 5.99 -12.67 -12.57
N LEU A 309 5.83 -13.52 -11.54
CA LEU A 309 4.53 -13.83 -10.93
C LEU A 309 4.14 -12.81 -9.84
N PHE A 310 3.98 -11.54 -10.22
CA PHE A 310 3.72 -10.44 -9.28
C PHE A 310 2.45 -10.61 -8.43
N GLU A 311 1.43 -11.29 -8.97
CA GLU A 311 0.18 -11.60 -8.25
C GLU A 311 0.40 -12.66 -7.15
N ASP A 312 1.32 -13.61 -7.35
CA ASP A 312 1.63 -14.66 -6.39
C ASP A 312 2.72 -14.18 -5.41
N LYS A 313 2.34 -13.22 -4.55
CA LYS A 313 3.25 -12.60 -3.59
C LYS A 313 4.01 -13.61 -2.71
N PRO A 314 3.39 -14.66 -2.14
CA PRO A 314 4.13 -15.61 -1.31
C PRO A 314 5.20 -16.39 -2.07
N LEU A 315 4.93 -16.79 -3.32
CA LEU A 315 5.92 -17.50 -4.15
C LEU A 315 7.03 -16.55 -4.61
N LEU A 316 6.67 -15.31 -4.95
CA LEU A 316 7.62 -14.27 -5.31
C LEU A 316 8.56 -13.94 -4.13
N ASP A 317 8.02 -13.81 -2.92
CA ASP A 317 8.78 -13.49 -1.71
C ASP A 317 9.85 -14.56 -1.42
N VAL A 318 9.49 -15.84 -1.39
CA VAL A 318 10.48 -16.92 -1.19
C VAL A 318 11.51 -17.00 -2.31
N SER A 319 11.11 -16.69 -3.56
CA SER A 319 12.03 -16.66 -4.71
C SER A 319 13.03 -15.50 -4.61
N LEU A 320 12.56 -14.32 -4.20
CA LEU A 320 13.39 -13.14 -3.96
C LEU A 320 14.33 -13.34 -2.78
N ASN A 321 13.86 -13.94 -1.69
CA ASN A 321 14.69 -14.25 -0.52
C ASN A 321 15.81 -15.24 -0.86
N TYR A 322 15.52 -16.26 -1.68
CA TYR A 322 16.55 -17.13 -2.23
C TYR A 322 17.53 -16.37 -3.12
N LEU A 323 17.02 -15.58 -4.07
CA LEU A 323 17.87 -14.81 -5.00
C LEU A 323 18.79 -13.86 -4.24
N TYR A 324 18.26 -13.15 -3.24
CA TYR A 324 19.03 -12.27 -2.37
C TYR A 324 20.13 -13.03 -1.62
N THR A 325 19.80 -14.19 -1.03
CA THR A 325 20.78 -15.02 -0.32
C THR A 325 21.87 -15.53 -1.26
N HIS A 326 21.49 -15.94 -2.48
CA HIS A 326 22.43 -16.39 -3.51
C HIS A 326 23.37 -15.26 -3.93
N LEU A 327 22.83 -14.08 -4.27
CA LEU A 327 23.59 -12.92 -4.71
C LEU A 327 24.42 -12.26 -3.60
N SER A 328 24.00 -12.37 -2.34
CA SER A 328 24.76 -11.84 -1.20
C SER A 328 26.15 -12.47 -1.06
N HIS A 329 26.39 -13.62 -1.69
CA HIS A 329 27.70 -14.24 -1.79
C HIS A 329 28.49 -13.65 -2.98
N PRO A 330 29.61 -12.94 -2.79
CA PRO A 330 30.24 -12.19 -3.88
C PRO A 330 30.67 -13.03 -5.10
N PRO A 331 31.28 -14.23 -4.95
CA PRO A 331 31.49 -15.14 -6.08
C PRO A 331 30.24 -15.51 -6.89
N MET A 332 29.07 -15.60 -6.25
CA MET A 332 27.82 -15.91 -6.94
C MET A 332 27.27 -14.69 -7.67
N ALA A 333 27.36 -13.49 -7.08
CA ALA A 333 27.01 -12.26 -7.78
C ALA A 333 27.88 -12.05 -9.03
N LYS A 334 29.20 -12.26 -8.92
CA LYS A 334 30.13 -12.20 -10.07
C LYS A 334 29.75 -13.22 -11.14
N ALA A 335 29.48 -14.47 -10.75
CA ALA A 335 29.05 -15.50 -11.69
C ALA A 335 27.68 -15.19 -12.32
N PHE A 336 26.77 -14.52 -11.58
CA PHE A 336 25.47 -14.13 -12.08
C PHE A 336 25.55 -13.07 -13.19
N LEU A 337 26.57 -12.22 -13.21
CA LEU A 337 26.79 -11.28 -14.32
C LEU A 337 26.96 -11.98 -15.67
N TRP A 338 27.36 -13.26 -15.66
CA TRP A 338 27.49 -14.11 -16.83
C TRP A 338 26.24 -14.91 -17.17
N HIS A 339 25.24 -14.93 -16.28
CA HIS A 339 24.05 -15.74 -16.45
C HIS A 339 23.19 -15.24 -17.62
N PRO A 340 22.70 -16.13 -18.53
CA PRO A 340 21.97 -15.72 -19.73
C PRO A 340 20.68 -14.95 -19.42
N GLN A 341 20.05 -15.22 -18.27
CA GLN A 341 18.83 -14.54 -17.84
C GLN A 341 19.08 -13.28 -17.00
N MET A 342 20.33 -12.93 -16.69
CA MET A 342 20.66 -11.76 -15.86
C MET A 342 20.00 -10.46 -16.35
N PRO A 343 20.02 -10.11 -17.66
CA PRO A 343 19.38 -8.89 -18.15
C PRO A 343 17.86 -8.86 -17.88
N ASN A 344 17.20 -10.01 -18.04
CA ASN A 344 15.76 -10.14 -17.82
C ASN A 344 15.43 -10.11 -16.33
N ALA A 345 16.25 -10.74 -15.48
CA ALA A 345 16.09 -10.71 -14.03
C ALA A 345 16.18 -9.26 -13.51
N VAL A 346 17.20 -8.49 -13.90
CA VAL A 346 17.32 -7.07 -13.50
C VAL A 346 16.12 -6.25 -13.96
N ARG A 347 15.68 -6.43 -15.22
CA ARG A 347 14.48 -5.75 -15.73
C ARG A 347 13.22 -6.09 -14.92
N LEU A 348 13.03 -7.35 -14.57
CA LEU A 348 11.88 -7.81 -13.78
C LEU A 348 11.93 -7.25 -12.36
N LEU A 349 13.11 -7.20 -11.72
CA LEU A 349 13.28 -6.60 -10.40
C LEU A 349 12.92 -5.10 -10.40
N VAL A 350 13.37 -4.34 -11.41
CA VAL A 350 12.99 -2.92 -11.54
C VAL A 350 11.50 -2.78 -11.83
N SER A 351 10.94 -3.65 -12.68
CA SER A 351 9.51 -3.64 -12.99
C SER A 351 8.64 -3.96 -11.77
N LEU A 352 9.13 -4.83 -10.88
CA LEU A 352 8.48 -5.12 -9.60
C LEU A 352 8.41 -3.86 -8.73
N LEU A 353 9.51 -3.11 -8.60
CA LEU A 353 9.52 -1.83 -7.88
C LEU A 353 8.48 -0.86 -8.45
N ILE A 354 8.34 -0.79 -9.78
CA ILE A 354 7.33 0.05 -10.44
C ILE A 354 5.91 -0.44 -10.14
N SER A 355 5.68 -1.75 -10.19
CA SER A 355 4.34 -2.32 -9.99
C SER A 355 3.81 -2.19 -8.56
N GLU A 356 4.70 -2.18 -7.56
CA GLU A 356 4.32 -2.10 -6.14
C GLU A 356 4.31 -0.67 -5.59
N GLN A 357 4.59 0.34 -6.44
CA GLN A 357 4.51 1.74 -6.05
C GLN A 357 3.06 2.19 -5.87
N VAL A 358 2.84 2.95 -4.79
CA VAL A 358 1.56 3.58 -4.47
C VAL A 358 1.76 5.08 -4.46
N GLU A 359 1.23 5.74 -5.49
CA GLU A 359 1.32 7.20 -5.68
C GLU A 359 -0.05 7.86 -5.49
N GLU A 360 -0.05 9.05 -4.91
CA GLU A 360 -1.23 9.91 -4.77
C GLU A 360 -1.00 11.25 -5.49
N PRO A 361 -1.99 11.75 -6.26
CA PRO A 361 -1.88 13.06 -6.91
C PRO A 361 -2.02 14.16 -5.86
N VAL A 362 -0.93 14.88 -5.63
CA VAL A 362 -0.89 16.04 -4.73
C VAL A 362 -1.10 17.30 -5.56
N THR A 363 -2.13 18.07 -5.22
CA THR A 363 -2.44 19.37 -5.82
C THR A 363 -1.99 20.50 -4.89
N VAL A 364 -0.99 21.28 -5.29
CA VAL A 364 -0.52 22.45 -4.54
C VAL A 364 -0.98 23.71 -5.24
N ASP A 365 -1.73 24.56 -4.54
CA ASP A 365 -2.10 25.89 -5.03
C ASP A 365 -0.94 26.87 -4.81
N ILE A 366 -0.40 27.40 -5.91
CA ILE A 366 0.71 28.37 -5.91
C ILE A 366 0.18 29.78 -6.25
N SER A 367 -1.14 29.97 -6.19
CA SER A 367 -1.74 31.29 -6.37
C SER A 367 -1.20 32.26 -5.32
N GLY A 368 -0.73 33.42 -5.77
CA GLY A 368 -0.42 34.53 -4.88
C GLY A 368 -1.68 35.08 -4.19
N PRO A 369 -1.56 36.02 -3.23
CA PRO A 369 -2.71 36.66 -2.63
C PRO A 369 -3.46 37.49 -3.69
N ILE A 370 -4.69 37.09 -4.01
CA ILE A 370 -5.54 37.71 -5.02
C ILE A 370 -6.74 38.37 -4.33
N GLN A 371 -7.10 39.58 -4.77
CA GLN A 371 -8.38 40.21 -4.45
C GLN A 371 -9.34 40.04 -5.63
N VAL A 372 -10.56 39.58 -5.36
CA VAL A 372 -11.62 39.51 -6.37
C VAL A 372 -12.52 40.74 -6.22
N LEU A 373 -12.59 41.58 -7.25
CA LEU A 373 -13.57 42.67 -7.31
C LEU A 373 -14.81 42.19 -8.07
N SER A 374 -15.98 42.32 -7.43
CA SER A 374 -17.28 42.12 -8.06
C SER A 374 -17.69 43.35 -8.88
N ASP A 375 -18.34 43.14 -10.01
CA ASP A 375 -18.79 44.22 -10.90
C ASP A 375 -19.85 45.12 -10.21
N PRO A 376 -19.61 46.43 -10.03
CA PRO A 376 -20.57 47.35 -9.43
C PRO A 376 -21.86 47.56 -10.26
N TYR A 377 -21.91 47.12 -11.53
CA TYR A 377 -23.03 47.35 -12.45
C TYR A 377 -24.00 46.17 -12.61
N THR A 378 -23.87 45.10 -11.83
CA THR A 378 -24.85 44.01 -11.83
C THR A 378 -26.21 44.50 -11.28
N PRO A 379 -27.34 44.38 -12.04
CA PRO A 379 -28.69 44.76 -11.57
C PRO A 379 -29.20 43.88 -10.44
N TYR A 380 -28.61 42.71 -10.34
CA TYR A 380 -29.03 41.60 -9.51
C TYR A 380 -27.94 41.44 -8.47
N ARG A 381 -28.27 41.77 -7.22
CA ARG A 381 -27.41 41.46 -6.07
C ARG A 381 -28.00 40.26 -5.36
N PRO A 382 -27.18 39.34 -4.82
CA PRO A 382 -27.69 38.32 -3.93
C PRO A 382 -28.49 38.98 -2.81
N HIS A 383 -29.70 38.48 -2.53
CA HIS A 383 -30.52 39.00 -1.44
C HIS A 383 -29.73 38.90 -0.13
N GLU A 384 -29.71 40.01 0.62
CA GLU A 384 -29.13 40.10 1.96
C GLU A 384 -30.26 40.36 2.96
N LEU A 385 -30.23 39.66 4.09
CA LEU A 385 -31.27 39.79 5.11
C LEU A 385 -31.21 41.19 5.75
N SER A 386 -32.34 41.88 5.75
CA SER A 386 -32.50 43.11 6.51
C SER A 386 -32.42 42.86 8.02
N ALA A 387 -32.12 43.89 8.79
CA ALA A 387 -32.08 43.79 10.26
C ALA A 387 -33.43 43.31 10.84
N ALA A 388 -34.55 43.76 10.26
CA ALA A 388 -35.88 43.34 10.69
C ALA A 388 -36.17 41.86 10.38
N GLU A 389 -35.76 41.35 9.21
CA GLU A 389 -35.90 39.93 8.85
C GLU A 389 -35.01 39.06 9.74
N MET A 390 -33.80 39.53 10.05
CA MET A 390 -32.88 38.85 10.97
C MET A 390 -33.46 38.71 12.38
N ASP A 391 -34.03 39.79 12.93
CA ASP A 391 -34.62 39.77 14.27
C ASP A 391 -35.78 38.77 14.35
N VAL A 392 -36.60 38.66 13.29
CA VAL A 392 -37.67 37.66 13.21
C VAL A 392 -37.10 36.23 13.16
N LEU A 393 -36.05 36.00 12.38
CA LEU A 393 -35.41 34.68 12.28
C LEU A 393 -34.76 34.24 13.61
N LEU A 394 -34.20 35.16 14.39
CA LEU A 394 -33.59 34.85 15.70
C LEU A 394 -34.62 34.46 16.77
N MET A 395 -35.90 34.80 16.57
CA MET A 395 -37.00 34.44 17.48
C MET A 395 -37.59 33.05 17.22
N LEU A 396 -37.22 32.40 16.11
CA LEU A 396 -37.73 31.08 15.74
C LEU A 396 -36.89 29.94 16.33
N PRO A 397 -37.48 28.76 16.61
CA PRO A 397 -36.72 27.55 16.92
C PRO A 397 -35.74 27.21 15.78
N GLN A 398 -34.58 26.65 16.11
CA GLN A 398 -33.44 26.48 15.20
C GLN A 398 -33.79 25.76 13.87
N GLU A 399 -34.61 24.72 13.91
CA GLU A 399 -35.04 23.99 12.71
C GLU A 399 -35.96 24.85 11.82
N GLN A 400 -36.89 25.59 12.43
CA GLN A 400 -37.79 26.52 11.74
C GLN A 400 -37.07 27.76 11.22
N GLN A 401 -36.08 28.25 11.97
CA GLN A 401 -35.18 29.33 11.55
C GLN A 401 -34.46 28.97 10.26
N CYS A 402 -33.90 27.75 10.16
CA CYS A 402 -33.20 27.31 8.96
C CYS A 402 -34.14 27.21 7.75
N ILE A 403 -35.36 26.69 7.94
CA ILE A 403 -36.37 26.58 6.87
C ILE A 403 -36.83 27.96 6.39
N GLU A 404 -37.12 28.90 7.28
CA GLU A 404 -37.55 30.25 6.91
C GLU A 404 -36.39 31.06 6.31
N TRP A 405 -35.18 30.89 6.80
CA TRP A 405 -33.97 31.44 6.18
C TRP A 405 -33.79 30.92 4.75
N LEU A 406 -33.95 29.61 4.52
CA LEU A 406 -33.87 29.02 3.18
C LEU A 406 -34.89 29.66 2.22
N LYS A 407 -36.13 29.89 2.68
CA LYS A 407 -37.18 30.54 1.87
C LYS A 407 -36.92 32.01 1.58
N LEU A 408 -36.28 32.74 2.50
CA LEU A 408 -35.93 34.14 2.30
C LEU A 408 -34.76 34.30 1.33
N MET A 409 -33.76 33.41 1.41
CA MET A 409 -32.48 33.53 0.71
C MET A 409 -32.42 32.83 -0.65
N PHE A 410 -33.34 31.91 -0.94
CA PHE A 410 -33.30 31.08 -2.14
C PHE A 410 -34.65 30.97 -2.83
N ILE A 411 -34.62 30.64 -4.13
CA ILE A 411 -35.80 30.42 -4.96
C ILE A 411 -35.70 29.02 -5.60
N ALA A 412 -36.83 28.33 -5.72
CA ALA A 412 -36.90 27.07 -6.44
C ALA A 412 -36.77 27.30 -7.96
N LYS A 413 -35.76 26.68 -8.58
CA LYS A 413 -35.54 26.72 -10.03
C LYS A 413 -35.07 25.35 -10.52
N PRO A 414 -35.79 24.70 -11.44
CA PRO A 414 -35.48 23.34 -11.89
C PRO A 414 -34.07 23.17 -12.44
N ASP A 415 -33.57 24.17 -13.17
CA ASP A 415 -32.23 24.18 -13.77
C ASP A 415 -31.15 24.76 -12.83
N GLY A 416 -31.51 25.15 -11.60
CA GLY A 416 -30.58 25.69 -10.62
C GLY A 416 -29.72 24.61 -9.97
N GLU A 417 -28.42 24.84 -9.90
CA GLU A 417 -27.46 24.00 -9.18
C GLU A 417 -26.63 24.86 -8.22
N MET A 418 -26.45 24.39 -6.99
CA MET A 418 -25.52 24.98 -6.02
C MET A 418 -24.78 23.87 -5.27
N THR A 419 -23.52 24.09 -4.87
CA THR A 419 -22.78 23.08 -4.10
C THR A 419 -23.24 23.02 -2.64
N GLN A 420 -23.14 21.84 -2.02
CA GLN A 420 -23.48 21.66 -0.60
C GLN A 420 -22.56 22.50 0.32
N ILE A 421 -21.29 22.68 -0.09
CA ILE A 421 -20.30 23.48 0.65
C ILE A 421 -20.68 24.96 0.61
N GLU A 422 -21.06 25.51 -0.54
CA GLU A 422 -21.47 26.91 -0.67
C GLU A 422 -22.71 27.22 0.17
N LEU A 423 -23.75 26.37 0.12
CA LEU A 423 -24.96 26.54 0.93
C LEU A 423 -24.62 26.62 2.43
N TRP A 424 -23.80 25.68 2.92
CA TRP A 424 -23.40 25.66 4.33
C TRP A 424 -22.56 26.88 4.70
N LYS A 425 -21.63 27.31 3.83
CA LYS A 425 -20.83 28.51 4.07
C LYS A 425 -21.71 29.75 4.22
N ILE A 426 -22.71 29.92 3.35
CA ILE A 426 -23.61 31.07 3.43
C ILE A 426 -24.47 31.04 4.71
N TYR A 427 -24.92 29.86 5.13
CA TYR A 427 -25.61 29.69 6.41
C TYR A 427 -24.70 30.08 7.59
N ASN A 428 -23.48 29.54 7.60
CA ASN A 428 -22.50 29.79 8.63
C ASN A 428 -22.17 31.29 8.72
N ASP A 429 -21.93 31.96 7.60
CA ASP A 429 -21.63 33.39 7.57
C ASP A 429 -22.81 34.26 8.05
N CYS A 430 -24.07 33.82 7.83
CA CYS A 430 -25.26 34.53 8.32
C CYS A 430 -25.44 34.45 9.84
N PHE A 431 -25.16 33.29 10.44
CA PHE A 431 -25.55 33.01 11.84
C PHE A 431 -24.36 32.91 12.81
N SER A 432 -23.16 32.57 12.34
CA SER A 432 -21.96 32.45 13.19
C SER A 432 -21.64 33.70 14.00
N PRO A 433 -21.76 34.93 13.45
CA PRO A 433 -21.53 36.15 14.23
C PRO A 433 -22.61 36.44 15.30
N ARG A 434 -23.74 35.71 15.29
CA ARG A 434 -24.98 36.05 16.00
C ARG A 434 -25.47 34.94 16.93
N THR A 435 -24.95 33.72 16.81
CA THR A 435 -25.37 32.55 17.58
C THR A 435 -24.29 31.48 17.59
N ASP A 436 -23.97 30.98 18.79
CA ASP A 436 -23.00 29.88 18.98
C ASP A 436 -23.60 28.49 18.74
N LYS A 437 -24.94 28.40 18.62
CA LYS A 437 -25.68 27.17 18.36
C LYS A 437 -26.04 27.08 16.88
N LEU A 438 -25.10 26.62 16.06
CA LEU A 438 -25.30 26.40 14.63
C LEU A 438 -25.70 24.94 14.34
N LEU A 439 -26.51 24.74 13.30
CA LEU A 439 -26.77 23.41 12.77
C LEU A 439 -25.53 22.86 12.06
N VAL A 440 -25.29 21.56 12.21
CA VAL A 440 -24.22 20.87 11.47
C VAL A 440 -24.59 20.82 9.99
N ALA A 441 -23.60 20.84 9.09
CA ALA A 441 -23.80 20.87 7.64
C ALA A 441 -24.83 19.83 7.16
N ALA A 442 -24.74 18.59 7.65
CA ALA A 442 -25.66 17.52 7.27
C ALA A 442 -27.14 17.86 7.57
N ASP A 443 -27.42 18.58 8.65
CA ASP A 443 -28.80 18.91 9.04
C ASP A 443 -29.33 20.11 8.24
N VAL A 444 -28.49 21.10 7.95
CA VAL A 444 -28.83 22.18 7.01
C VAL A 444 -29.19 21.59 5.63
N ILE A 445 -28.40 20.66 5.10
CA ILE A 445 -28.68 20.02 3.80
C ILE A 445 -30.01 19.24 3.83
N LYS A 446 -30.36 18.55 4.92
CA LYS A 446 -31.65 17.85 5.03
C LYS A 446 -32.84 18.82 5.02
N THR A 447 -32.71 19.99 5.63
CA THR A 447 -33.80 20.98 5.67
C THR A 447 -34.12 21.57 4.30
N VAL A 448 -33.20 21.49 3.33
CA VAL A 448 -33.44 21.96 1.95
C VAL A 448 -34.63 21.25 1.30
N ASN A 449 -34.74 19.93 1.45
CA ASN A 449 -35.85 19.17 0.88
C ASN A 449 -37.20 19.51 1.55
N VAL A 450 -37.16 19.99 2.80
CA VAL A 450 -38.34 20.44 3.55
C VAL A 450 -38.78 21.83 3.07
N ALA A 451 -37.84 22.74 2.85
CA ALA A 451 -38.13 24.09 2.35
C ALA A 451 -38.52 24.08 0.85
N PHE A 452 -37.89 23.22 0.05
CA PHE A 452 -38.05 23.12 -1.40
C PHE A 452 -38.20 21.65 -1.82
N PRO A 453 -39.44 21.13 -1.92
CA PRO A 453 -39.68 19.71 -2.24
C PRO A 453 -39.16 19.24 -3.61
N GLN A 454 -38.92 20.18 -4.53
CA GLN A 454 -38.35 19.89 -5.85
C GLN A 454 -36.80 19.90 -5.86
N ALA A 455 -36.17 20.32 -4.76
CA ALA A 455 -34.72 20.31 -4.64
C ALA A 455 -34.22 18.93 -4.18
N GLN A 456 -33.06 18.50 -4.69
CA GLN A 456 -32.45 17.22 -4.32
C GLN A 456 -30.93 17.35 -4.20
N ALA A 457 -30.39 16.86 -3.08
CA ALA A 457 -28.96 16.69 -2.88
C ALA A 457 -28.46 15.43 -3.61
N MET A 458 -27.43 15.57 -4.45
CA MET A 458 -26.86 14.48 -5.26
C MET A 458 -25.33 14.58 -5.32
N VAL A 459 -24.68 13.45 -5.61
CA VAL A 459 -23.23 13.37 -5.87
C VAL A 459 -23.04 13.02 -7.35
N LEU A 460 -22.40 13.91 -8.10
CA LEU A 460 -22.07 13.68 -9.51
C LEU A 460 -20.77 12.85 -9.62
N GLN A 461 -20.59 12.04 -10.66
CA GLN A 461 -19.32 11.40 -11.04
C GLN A 461 -18.89 11.94 -12.42
N PRO A 462 -17.60 12.20 -12.70
CA PRO A 462 -16.40 11.50 -12.26
C PRO A 462 -15.50 12.27 -11.26
N GLY A 463 -16.07 12.84 -10.20
CA GLY A 463 -15.35 13.41 -9.05
C GLY A 463 -16.36 13.74 -7.93
N PRO A 464 -16.00 13.78 -6.64
CA PRO A 464 -16.95 13.91 -5.53
C PRO A 464 -17.56 15.33 -5.41
N ARG A 465 -18.34 15.75 -6.40
CA ARG A 465 -19.03 17.05 -6.42
C ARG A 465 -20.41 16.90 -5.80
N PHE A 466 -20.52 17.34 -4.55
CA PHE A 466 -21.76 17.34 -3.76
C PHE A 466 -22.59 18.56 -4.12
N VAL A 467 -23.71 18.36 -4.82
CA VAL A 467 -24.57 19.44 -5.34
C VAL A 467 -26.00 19.30 -4.83
N VAL A 468 -26.72 20.42 -4.82
CA VAL A 468 -28.16 20.52 -4.62
C VAL A 468 -28.76 21.05 -5.91
N ARG A 469 -29.56 20.23 -6.60
CA ARG A 469 -30.31 20.63 -7.80
C ARG A 469 -31.68 21.17 -7.40
N GLY A 470 -32.24 22.07 -8.20
CA GLY A 470 -33.57 22.65 -7.96
C GLY A 470 -33.57 23.94 -7.14
N LEU A 471 -32.38 24.48 -6.82
CA LEU A 471 -32.21 25.61 -5.91
C LEU A 471 -31.29 26.67 -6.54
N GLU A 472 -31.69 27.94 -6.48
CA GLU A 472 -30.87 29.08 -6.90
C GLU A 472 -30.92 30.19 -5.85
N ARG A 473 -29.83 30.96 -5.73
CA ARG A 473 -29.74 32.11 -4.81
C ARG A 473 -30.75 33.19 -5.23
N ARG A 474 -31.56 33.68 -4.29
CA ARG A 474 -32.46 34.81 -4.56
C ARG A 474 -31.64 36.04 -4.91
N MET A 475 -32.04 36.71 -5.98
CA MET A 475 -31.42 37.97 -6.42
C MET A 475 -32.43 39.11 -6.26
N ASP A 476 -32.02 40.18 -5.60
CA ASP A 476 -32.79 41.41 -5.53
C ASP A 476 -32.45 42.32 -6.70
N TYR A 477 -33.49 42.94 -7.25
CA TYR A 477 -33.32 44.02 -8.21
C TYR A 477 -32.86 45.28 -7.46
N ALA A 478 -31.75 45.89 -7.88
CA ALA A 478 -31.29 47.15 -7.31
C ALA A 478 -32.29 48.28 -7.61
N ALA A 479 -33.30 48.43 -6.74
CA ALA A 479 -34.38 49.40 -6.87
C ALA A 479 -33.86 50.84 -7.03
N ASP A 480 -32.69 51.15 -6.46
CA ASP A 480 -32.05 52.47 -6.52
C ASP A 480 -31.54 52.88 -7.92
N ARG A 481 -31.59 51.98 -8.91
CA ARG A 481 -31.09 52.24 -10.27
C ARG A 481 -31.80 53.41 -10.97
N PHE A 482 -33.09 53.58 -10.72
CA PHE A 482 -33.90 54.64 -11.31
C PHE A 482 -34.33 55.70 -10.28
N GLN A 483 -33.53 55.90 -9.23
CA GLN A 483 -33.76 56.98 -8.28
C GLN A 483 -33.35 58.33 -8.88
N CYS A 484 -34.16 59.37 -8.66
CA CYS A 484 -33.80 60.72 -9.07
C CYS A 484 -32.64 61.26 -8.25
N ARG A 485 -31.52 61.58 -8.91
CA ARG A 485 -30.33 62.14 -8.26
C ARG A 485 -30.15 63.65 -8.51
N TRP A 486 -31.25 64.32 -8.87
CA TRP A 486 -31.27 65.78 -9.03
C TRP A 486 -31.05 66.48 -7.68
N TYR A 487 -30.54 67.71 -7.71
CA TYR A 487 -30.08 68.44 -6.52
C TYR A 487 -29.07 67.67 -5.66
N ARG A 488 -28.09 67.02 -6.27
CA ARG A 488 -27.08 66.20 -5.56
C ARG A 488 -27.72 65.09 -4.71
N SER A 489 -28.72 64.42 -5.29
CA SER A 489 -29.49 63.33 -4.64
C SER A 489 -30.41 63.77 -3.49
N ALA A 490 -30.78 65.04 -3.41
CA ALA A 490 -31.72 65.54 -2.41
C ALA A 490 -33.21 65.42 -2.83
N CYS A 491 -33.49 64.85 -4.00
CA CYS A 491 -34.87 64.62 -4.46
C CYS A 491 -35.55 63.53 -3.64
N LEU A 492 -36.75 63.81 -3.10
CA LEU A 492 -37.48 62.92 -2.19
C LEU A 492 -38.35 61.86 -2.89
N ASN A 493 -38.36 61.81 -4.22
CA ASN A 493 -39.19 60.83 -4.93
C ASN A 493 -38.62 59.41 -4.82
N PRO A 494 -39.49 58.40 -4.67
CA PRO A 494 -39.05 57.01 -4.68
C PRO A 494 -38.45 56.63 -6.04
N PRO A 495 -37.71 55.52 -6.12
CA PRO A 495 -37.17 55.04 -7.38
C PRO A 495 -38.27 54.72 -8.39
N PHE A 496 -38.07 55.11 -9.65
CA PHE A 496 -39.04 54.91 -10.73
C PHE A 496 -38.95 53.50 -11.33
N SER A 497 -39.98 53.06 -12.06
CA SER A 497 -40.00 51.69 -12.61
C SER A 497 -39.16 51.53 -13.88
N GLY A 498 -38.84 52.65 -14.55
CA GLY A 498 -38.02 52.64 -15.76
C GLY A 498 -37.39 53.99 -16.10
N PRO A 499 -36.48 54.01 -17.09
CA PRO A 499 -35.73 55.20 -17.47
C PRO A 499 -36.61 56.30 -18.08
N GLY A 500 -37.73 55.93 -18.71
CA GLY A 500 -38.69 56.90 -19.26
C GLY A 500 -39.37 57.71 -18.18
N GLU A 501 -39.89 57.05 -17.13
CA GLU A 501 -40.52 57.72 -15.99
C GLU A 501 -39.54 58.61 -15.22
N LEU A 502 -38.30 58.14 -15.03
CA LEU A 502 -37.25 58.94 -14.42
C LEU A 502 -36.89 60.16 -15.27
N TYR A 503 -36.85 60.02 -16.60
CA TYR A 503 -36.58 61.13 -17.50
C TYR A 503 -37.68 62.18 -17.46
N GLU A 504 -38.95 61.77 -17.54
CA GLU A 504 -40.10 62.66 -17.40
C GLU A 504 -40.09 63.39 -16.06
N HIS A 505 -39.78 62.68 -14.97
CA HIS A 505 -39.61 63.31 -13.68
C HIS A 505 -38.42 64.30 -13.63
N ALA A 506 -37.28 63.96 -14.24
CA ALA A 506 -36.13 64.86 -14.28
C ALA A 506 -36.43 66.17 -15.05
N LEU A 507 -37.36 66.13 -16.01
CA LEU A 507 -37.82 67.32 -16.73
C LEU A 507 -38.65 68.26 -15.85
N THR A 508 -39.34 67.79 -14.81
CA THR A 508 -40.10 68.68 -13.90
C THR A 508 -39.16 69.64 -13.17
N HIS A 509 -37.99 69.15 -12.72
CA HIS A 509 -36.96 69.99 -12.10
C HIS A 509 -36.37 71.03 -13.07
N LEU A 510 -36.38 70.74 -14.38
CA LEU A 510 -35.90 71.67 -15.40
C LEU A 510 -36.96 72.75 -15.73
N ASP A 511 -38.23 72.39 -15.65
CA ASP A 511 -39.34 73.30 -15.90
C ASP A 511 -39.58 74.26 -14.71
N GLU A 512 -39.29 73.83 -13.48
CA GLU A 512 -39.28 74.67 -12.26
C GLU A 512 -38.20 75.77 -12.27
N ALA A 513 -37.15 75.63 -13.08
CA ALA A 513 -36.09 76.62 -13.18
C ALA A 513 -36.56 77.88 -13.95
N SER A 514 -36.54 79.05 -13.31
CA SER A 514 -37.02 80.32 -13.87
C SER A 514 -36.13 80.93 -14.96
N SER A 515 -34.86 80.49 -15.09
CA SER A 515 -33.92 80.95 -16.11
C SER A 515 -33.85 80.04 -17.34
N GLY A 516 -33.67 80.61 -18.54
CA GLY A 516 -33.49 79.85 -19.79
C GLY A 516 -32.15 79.10 -19.90
N ILE A 517 -31.22 79.39 -18.97
CA ILE A 517 -29.90 78.78 -18.85
C ILE A 517 -29.79 78.20 -17.44
N VAL A 518 -29.49 76.90 -17.34
CA VAL A 518 -29.47 76.13 -16.09
C VAL A 518 -28.26 75.20 -16.08
N SER A 519 -27.62 75.00 -14.94
CA SER A 519 -26.54 74.01 -14.76
C SER A 519 -27.11 72.65 -14.35
N CYS A 520 -26.45 71.57 -14.78
CA CYS A 520 -26.85 70.23 -14.39
C CYS A 520 -26.63 70.03 -12.88
N SER A 521 -27.67 69.65 -12.14
CA SER A 521 -27.59 69.40 -10.69
C SER A 521 -27.59 67.92 -10.33
N TRP A 522 -27.26 67.06 -11.30
CA TRP A 522 -27.20 65.62 -11.14
C TRP A 522 -25.93 65.19 -10.41
N VAL A 523 -26.04 64.64 -9.19
CA VAL A 523 -24.91 64.19 -8.35
C VAL A 523 -23.72 65.19 -8.35
N ASN A 524 -22.64 64.85 -9.07
CA ASN A 524 -21.38 65.61 -9.17
C ASN A 524 -21.13 66.06 -10.63
N CYS A 525 -22.17 66.20 -11.44
CA CYS A 525 -22.02 66.59 -12.84
C CYS A 525 -21.36 67.97 -12.95
N ALA A 526 -20.22 68.02 -13.65
CA ALA A 526 -19.44 69.24 -13.84
C ALA A 526 -19.89 70.06 -15.08
N VAL A 527 -20.99 69.69 -15.73
CA VAL A 527 -21.48 70.39 -16.93
C VAL A 527 -22.01 71.76 -16.54
N GLY A 528 -21.38 72.79 -17.11
CA GLY A 528 -21.71 74.19 -16.88
C GLY A 528 -23.11 74.60 -17.37
N PRO A 529 -23.49 75.87 -17.18
CA PRO A 529 -24.80 76.38 -17.57
C PRO A 529 -25.08 76.19 -19.06
N LEU A 530 -26.14 75.46 -19.40
CA LEU A 530 -26.56 75.18 -20.77
C LEU A 530 -27.98 75.71 -21.04
N PRO A 531 -28.33 76.07 -22.30
CA PRO A 531 -29.71 76.32 -22.68
C PRO A 531 -30.59 75.10 -22.39
N LYS A 532 -31.83 75.31 -21.90
CA LYS A 532 -32.75 74.21 -21.52
C LYS A 532 -32.85 73.10 -22.58
N ALA A 533 -32.91 73.44 -23.86
CA ALA A 533 -33.00 72.48 -24.95
C ALA A 533 -31.81 71.51 -25.02
N ARG A 534 -30.58 71.98 -24.76
CA ARG A 534 -29.38 71.11 -24.72
C ARG A 534 -29.27 70.36 -23.39
N LEU A 535 -29.74 70.96 -22.30
CA LEU A 535 -29.76 70.30 -21.01
C LEU A 535 -30.72 69.09 -21.01
N ARG A 536 -31.86 69.16 -21.71
CA ARG A 536 -32.77 68.00 -21.92
C ARG A 536 -32.04 66.79 -22.50
N ALA A 537 -31.25 66.99 -23.57
CA ALA A 537 -30.46 65.92 -24.16
C ALA A 537 -29.33 65.43 -23.23
N HIS A 538 -28.73 66.32 -22.44
CA HIS A 538 -27.70 65.96 -21.47
C HIS A 538 -28.22 65.12 -20.31
N ILE A 539 -29.45 65.34 -19.83
CA ILE A 539 -30.07 64.54 -18.76
C ILE A 539 -30.10 63.05 -19.13
N LEU A 540 -30.34 62.73 -20.40
CA LEU A 540 -30.31 61.34 -20.88
C LEU A 540 -28.96 60.64 -20.67
N THR A 541 -27.85 61.38 -20.55
CA THR A 541 -26.53 60.79 -20.27
C THR A 541 -26.36 60.32 -18.83
N HIS A 542 -27.26 60.74 -17.93
CA HIS A 542 -27.25 60.35 -16.51
C HIS A 542 -28.22 59.22 -16.18
N ILE A 543 -29.12 58.89 -17.12
CA ILE A 543 -30.16 57.89 -16.93
C ILE A 543 -29.64 56.55 -17.44
N ALA A 544 -29.63 55.55 -16.58
CA ALA A 544 -29.21 54.20 -16.94
C ALA A 544 -30.18 53.55 -17.93
N THR A 545 -29.67 52.93 -18.99
CA THR A 545 -30.47 52.19 -19.97
C THR A 545 -31.04 50.90 -19.36
N THR A 546 -32.23 50.49 -19.79
CA THR A 546 -32.89 49.24 -19.36
C THR A 546 -32.10 47.98 -19.76
N GLN A 547 -31.40 48.04 -20.90
CA GLN A 547 -30.58 46.96 -21.42
C GLN A 547 -29.12 47.12 -20.97
N LEU A 548 -28.60 46.11 -20.28
CA LEU A 548 -27.16 45.97 -20.11
C LEU A 548 -26.52 45.68 -21.47
N PRO A 549 -25.34 46.25 -21.77
CA PRO A 549 -24.58 45.82 -22.93
C PRO A 549 -24.28 44.32 -22.83
N SER A 550 -24.46 43.59 -23.93
CA SER A 550 -24.12 42.17 -24.01
C SER A 550 -22.63 42.00 -23.76
N ARG A 551 -22.26 41.22 -22.73
CA ARG A 551 -20.87 40.85 -22.50
C ARG A 551 -20.45 39.76 -23.48
N ASP A 552 -19.17 39.75 -23.82
CA ASP A 552 -18.58 38.64 -24.57
C ASP A 552 -18.60 37.37 -23.70
N PRO A 553 -18.91 36.17 -24.24
CA PRO A 553 -18.91 34.92 -23.47
C PRO A 553 -17.59 34.61 -22.76
N SER A 554 -16.48 35.15 -23.24
CA SER A 554 -15.14 34.98 -22.65
C SER A 554 -14.87 35.89 -21.45
N GLN A 555 -15.71 36.90 -21.20
CA GLN A 555 -15.51 37.84 -20.10
C GLN A 555 -16.10 37.32 -18.79
N SER A 556 -15.24 37.08 -17.79
CA SER A 556 -15.66 36.69 -16.45
C SER A 556 -16.40 37.81 -15.72
N VAL A 557 -17.33 37.44 -14.83
CA VAL A 557 -18.14 38.40 -14.05
C VAL A 557 -17.32 39.16 -13.00
N ASP A 558 -16.27 38.54 -12.49
CA ASP A 558 -15.37 39.14 -11.49
C ASP A 558 -13.97 39.36 -12.06
N ILE A 559 -13.33 40.43 -11.59
CA ILE A 559 -11.97 40.81 -11.97
C ILE A 559 -11.03 40.44 -10.82
N THR A 560 -10.00 39.65 -11.10
CA THR A 560 -8.92 39.35 -10.16
C THR A 560 -7.87 40.46 -10.19
N LEU A 561 -7.45 40.93 -9.02
CA LEU A 561 -6.38 41.90 -8.86
C LEU A 561 -5.33 41.34 -7.91
N PRO A 562 -4.04 41.64 -8.14
CA PRO A 562 -3.01 41.29 -7.18
C PRO A 562 -3.22 42.08 -5.89
N LEU A 563 -3.13 41.42 -4.73
CA LEU A 563 -3.16 42.10 -3.43
C LEU A 563 -1.83 42.86 -3.27
N SER A 564 -1.77 44.11 -3.73
CA SER A 564 -0.58 44.96 -3.51
C SER A 564 -0.35 45.16 -2.01
N ALA A 565 0.91 45.09 -1.58
CA ALA A 565 1.34 45.27 -0.19
C ALA A 565 1.16 46.70 0.36
N GLU A 566 0.59 47.63 -0.41
CA GLU A 566 0.31 49.00 0.02
C GLU A 566 -1.20 49.23 0.24
N PRO A 567 -1.61 49.68 1.43
CA PRO A 567 -3.00 50.02 1.71
C PRO A 567 -3.42 51.26 0.92
N LEU A 568 -4.21 51.05 -0.13
CA LEU A 568 -4.85 52.14 -0.88
C LEU A 568 -5.95 52.80 -0.03
N PRO A 569 -6.09 54.14 -0.07
CA PRO A 569 -7.14 54.85 0.63
C PRO A 569 -8.54 54.51 0.09
N PRO A 570 -9.59 54.54 0.93
CA PRO A 570 -10.89 53.90 0.68
C PRO A 570 -11.76 54.46 -0.45
N ASN A 571 -11.27 55.41 -1.27
CA ASN A 571 -12.08 56.14 -2.25
C ASN A 571 -11.43 56.34 -3.64
N GLN A 572 -10.43 55.54 -4.02
CA GLN A 572 -9.92 55.54 -5.40
C GLN A 572 -10.23 54.21 -6.11
N PRO A 573 -10.99 54.21 -7.22
CA PRO A 573 -11.00 53.06 -8.11
C PRO A 573 -9.59 52.85 -8.67
N PHE A 574 -9.22 51.61 -9.00
CA PHE A 574 -7.95 51.27 -9.65
C PHE A 574 -7.79 52.03 -10.98
N VAL A 575 -7.30 53.27 -10.93
CA VAL A 575 -7.07 54.11 -12.11
C VAL A 575 -5.59 54.06 -12.43
N HIS A 576 -5.16 52.96 -13.05
CA HIS A 576 -4.13 53.12 -14.08
C HIS A 576 -4.78 53.92 -15.21
N ALA A 577 -4.39 55.20 -15.29
CA ALA A 577 -4.94 56.18 -16.22
C ALA A 577 -4.72 55.80 -17.69
N ASP A 578 -3.71 54.97 -17.96
CA ASP A 578 -3.36 54.52 -19.29
C ASP A 578 -3.69 53.02 -19.48
N PRO A 579 -4.66 52.66 -20.35
CA PRO A 579 -5.06 51.27 -20.57
C PRO A 579 -3.94 50.39 -21.12
N THR A 580 -2.88 50.97 -21.69
CA THR A 580 -1.74 50.22 -22.27
C THR A 580 -0.69 49.79 -21.24
N THR A 581 -0.74 50.34 -20.03
CA THR A 581 0.25 50.08 -18.96
C THR A 581 -0.28 49.16 -17.86
N ARG A 582 -1.50 48.65 -18.02
CA ARG A 582 -2.13 47.77 -17.03
C ARG A 582 -1.46 46.41 -17.04
N THR A 583 -1.03 45.95 -15.86
CA THR A 583 -0.63 44.55 -15.69
C THR A 583 -1.85 43.66 -15.90
N PRO A 584 -1.69 42.50 -16.56
CA PRO A 584 -2.79 41.58 -16.73
C PRO A 584 -3.26 41.08 -15.36
N PRO A 585 -4.57 40.86 -15.17
CA PRO A 585 -5.11 40.32 -13.93
C PRO A 585 -4.50 38.93 -13.66
N PRO A 586 -4.08 38.61 -12.42
CA PRO A 586 -3.55 37.29 -12.10
C PRO A 586 -4.61 36.21 -12.34
N PRO A 587 -4.22 35.01 -12.77
CA PRO A 587 -5.14 33.87 -12.89
C PRO A 587 -5.82 33.59 -11.55
N ARG A 588 -7.10 33.17 -11.59
CA ARG A 588 -7.93 32.91 -10.40
C ARG A 588 -7.36 31.80 -9.52
N GLN A 589 -6.75 30.80 -10.14
CA GLN A 589 -6.18 29.63 -9.47
C GLN A 589 -5.04 29.07 -10.32
N THR A 590 -3.87 28.89 -9.72
CA THR A 590 -2.71 28.22 -10.33
C THR A 590 -2.31 27.04 -9.45
N THR A 591 -2.84 25.86 -9.78
CA THR A 591 -2.50 24.60 -9.12
C THR A 591 -1.42 23.85 -9.88
N ILE A 592 -0.44 23.31 -9.15
CA ILE A 592 0.49 22.29 -9.66
C ILE A 592 0.01 20.94 -9.15
N GLU A 593 -0.17 19.99 -10.06
CA GLU A 593 -0.45 18.59 -9.74
C GLU A 593 0.81 17.77 -9.96
N TYR A 594 1.25 17.02 -8.95
CA TYR A 594 2.36 16.07 -9.06
C TYR A 594 2.06 14.79 -8.27
N GLN A 595 2.68 13.67 -8.67
CA GLN A 595 2.52 12.39 -7.99
C GLN A 595 3.51 12.28 -6.82
N GLN A 596 3.04 11.85 -5.66
CA GLN A 596 3.89 11.63 -4.49
C GLN A 596 3.73 10.19 -3.95
N PRO A 597 4.84 9.49 -3.61
CA PRO A 597 4.78 8.19 -2.94
C PRO A 597 4.17 8.31 -1.54
N THR A 598 3.13 7.53 -1.26
CA THR A 598 2.40 7.63 0.01
C THR A 598 2.87 6.60 1.04
N ALA A 599 3.34 5.43 0.60
CA ALA A 599 3.71 4.30 1.46
C ALA A 599 5.18 3.89 1.30
N ASP A 600 5.73 3.27 2.36
CA ASP A 600 7.02 2.60 2.29
C ASP A 600 6.91 1.36 1.40
N PRO A 601 7.98 1.00 0.67
CA PRO A 601 7.97 -0.15 -0.22
C PRO A 601 7.73 -1.46 0.58
N PRO A 602 6.92 -2.39 0.05
CA PRO A 602 6.72 -3.69 0.69
C PRO A 602 8.03 -4.51 0.75
N SER A 603 8.05 -5.58 1.56
CA SER A 603 9.24 -6.42 1.75
C SER A 603 9.79 -7.00 0.45
N THR A 604 8.91 -7.36 -0.49
CA THR A 604 9.24 -7.82 -1.84
C THR A 604 10.04 -6.79 -2.62
N SER A 605 9.56 -5.55 -2.69
CA SER A 605 10.28 -4.42 -3.29
C SER A 605 11.60 -4.14 -2.59
N LEU A 606 11.66 -4.21 -1.26
CA LEU A 606 12.92 -4.02 -0.52
C LEU A 606 13.96 -5.09 -0.86
N THR A 607 13.58 -6.37 -0.85
CA THR A 607 14.48 -7.48 -1.21
C THR A 607 14.90 -7.39 -2.68
N ALA A 608 14.00 -6.96 -3.58
CA ALA A 608 14.33 -6.72 -4.98
C ALA A 608 15.33 -5.58 -5.15
N LEU A 609 15.16 -4.46 -4.42
CA LEU A 609 16.11 -3.35 -4.40
C LEU A 609 17.49 -3.78 -3.89
N LEU A 610 17.55 -4.62 -2.86
CA LEU A 610 18.80 -5.19 -2.36
C LEU A 610 19.50 -6.05 -3.42
N CYS A 611 18.76 -6.90 -4.15
CA CYS A 611 19.30 -7.66 -5.27
C CYS A 611 19.86 -6.75 -6.37
N ILE A 612 19.10 -5.72 -6.77
CA ILE A 612 19.55 -4.72 -7.76
C ILE A 612 20.82 -4.03 -7.26
N ARG A 613 20.86 -3.64 -5.98
CA ARG A 613 22.01 -2.97 -5.35
C ARG A 613 23.27 -3.81 -5.38
N ILE A 614 23.17 -5.09 -5.02
CA ILE A 614 24.30 -6.03 -5.07
C ILE A 614 24.82 -6.16 -6.50
N LEU A 615 23.92 -6.36 -7.47
CA LEU A 615 24.30 -6.50 -8.88
C LEU A 615 24.93 -5.23 -9.44
N PHE A 616 24.41 -4.06 -9.05
CA PHE A 616 24.97 -2.76 -9.42
C PHE A 616 26.40 -2.63 -8.90
N ARG A 617 26.61 -2.79 -7.59
CA ARG A 617 27.93 -2.69 -6.97
C ARG A 617 28.91 -3.71 -7.53
N THR A 618 28.45 -4.92 -7.82
CA THR A 618 29.28 -5.95 -8.48
C THR A 618 29.65 -5.57 -9.91
N SER A 619 28.78 -4.86 -10.64
CA SER A 619 29.02 -4.44 -12.03
C SER A 619 29.97 -3.24 -12.14
N PHE A 620 30.08 -2.42 -11.09
CA PHE A 620 30.89 -1.21 -11.04
C PHE A 620 32.05 -1.29 -10.05
N ALA A 621 32.37 -2.49 -9.53
CA ALA A 621 33.40 -2.70 -8.53
C ALA A 621 34.76 -2.11 -8.93
N SER A 622 35.20 -2.29 -10.19
CA SER A 622 36.45 -1.72 -10.70
C SER A 622 36.45 -0.18 -10.82
N ALA A 623 35.29 0.48 -10.88
CA ALA A 623 35.21 1.94 -10.92
C ALA A 623 35.30 2.59 -9.52
N GLU A 624 35.04 1.82 -8.47
CA GLU A 624 35.15 2.27 -7.06
C GLU A 624 36.55 2.07 -6.49
N VAL A 625 37.40 1.25 -7.13
CA VAL A 625 38.82 1.13 -6.77
C VAL A 625 39.53 2.40 -7.24
N ALA A 626 39.97 3.23 -6.30
CA ALA A 626 40.77 4.42 -6.58
C ALA A 626 41.93 4.06 -7.54
N PRO A 627 42.23 4.90 -8.56
CA PRO A 627 43.39 4.67 -9.40
C PRO A 627 44.62 4.58 -8.52
N ARG A 628 45.30 3.42 -8.50
CA ARG A 628 46.63 3.33 -7.90
C ARG A 628 47.53 4.29 -8.66
N VAL A 629 48.30 5.09 -7.93
CA VAL A 629 49.10 6.24 -8.42
C VAL A 629 50.26 5.84 -9.37
N ASP A 630 50.36 4.58 -9.78
CA ASP A 630 51.57 4.07 -10.45
C ASP A 630 51.32 3.59 -11.89
N GLY A 631 50.31 4.14 -12.57
CA GLY A 631 50.08 3.88 -13.99
C GLY A 631 50.90 4.76 -14.95
N ASP A 632 51.35 5.93 -14.49
CA ASP A 632 52.07 6.93 -15.31
C ASP A 632 53.35 7.39 -14.61
N HIS A 633 54.36 6.52 -14.58
CA HIS A 633 55.69 6.86 -14.08
C HIS A 633 56.47 7.69 -15.12
N PHE A 634 56.20 9.00 -15.17
CA PHE A 634 57.01 9.97 -15.92
C PHE A 634 58.09 10.60 -14.99
N GLY A 635 59.21 9.89 -14.84
CA GLY A 635 60.55 10.42 -14.56
C GLY A 635 60.89 10.91 -13.14
N PHE A 636 61.73 10.14 -12.43
CA PHE A 636 63.02 10.59 -11.86
C PHE A 636 63.86 9.33 -11.49
N PRO A 637 65.11 9.17 -11.97
CA PRO A 637 65.93 8.02 -11.62
C PRO A 637 66.57 8.23 -10.25
N GLY A 638 66.09 7.50 -9.24
CA GLY A 638 66.68 7.55 -7.90
C GLY A 638 66.12 6.50 -6.94
N ILE A 639 66.95 5.47 -6.71
CA ILE A 639 66.93 4.51 -5.59
C ILE A 639 65.80 3.48 -5.62
N VAL A 640 66.18 2.27 -6.00
CA VAL A 640 65.44 1.02 -5.77
C VAL A 640 65.63 0.67 -4.30
N GLU A 641 64.56 0.73 -3.51
CA GLU A 641 64.47 -0.04 -2.27
C GLU A 641 63.63 -1.28 -2.61
N ASP A 642 64.31 -2.43 -2.59
CA ASP A 642 63.71 -3.75 -2.69
C ASP A 642 62.91 -4.01 -1.41
N ASP A 643 61.58 -3.86 -1.48
CA ASP A 643 60.67 -4.45 -0.50
C ASP A 643 59.82 -5.53 -1.18
N ASP A 644 59.88 -6.70 -0.57
CA ASP A 644 59.43 -7.98 -1.06
C ASP A 644 57.91 -8.09 -1.30
N ALA A 645 57.58 -8.66 -2.46
CA ALA A 645 56.46 -9.58 -2.68
C ALA A 645 55.03 -9.09 -2.40
N ASP A 646 54.57 -8.11 -3.16
CA ASP A 646 53.14 -8.02 -3.51
C ASP A 646 52.92 -8.57 -4.93
N THR A 647 52.22 -9.70 -4.99
CA THR A 647 51.79 -10.32 -6.25
C THR A 647 50.77 -9.39 -6.92
N PRO A 648 50.99 -8.91 -8.16
CA PRO A 648 49.96 -8.13 -8.84
C PRO A 648 48.78 -9.04 -9.14
N VAL A 649 47.63 -8.77 -8.50
CA VAL A 649 46.36 -9.39 -8.86
C VAL A 649 45.93 -8.77 -10.18
N GLU A 650 46.34 -9.38 -11.30
CA GLU A 650 45.63 -9.25 -12.56
C GLU A 650 44.17 -9.57 -12.27
N ALA A 651 43.28 -8.57 -12.33
CA ALA A 651 41.85 -8.83 -12.34
C ALA A 651 41.58 -9.72 -13.56
N ASP A 652 41.21 -10.97 -13.31
CA ASP A 652 40.96 -11.99 -14.32
C ASP A 652 40.11 -11.38 -15.46
N ASP A 653 40.53 -11.52 -16.72
CA ASP A 653 39.84 -10.94 -17.89
C ASP A 653 38.34 -11.28 -17.92
N LEU A 654 37.98 -12.41 -17.28
CA LEU A 654 36.62 -12.88 -17.05
C LEU A 654 35.82 -12.04 -16.04
N GLU A 655 36.44 -11.47 -15.01
CA GLU A 655 35.75 -10.57 -14.09
C GLU A 655 35.42 -9.24 -14.80
N LEU A 656 36.39 -8.67 -15.50
CA LEU A 656 36.21 -7.40 -16.23
C LEU A 656 35.11 -7.51 -17.31
N GLN A 657 35.07 -8.60 -18.06
CA GLN A 657 34.01 -8.83 -19.06
C GLN A 657 32.63 -9.03 -18.41
N GLY A 658 32.57 -9.63 -17.22
CA GLY A 658 31.33 -9.76 -16.43
C GLY A 658 30.80 -8.38 -16.02
N GLU A 659 31.68 -7.53 -15.49
CA GLU A 659 31.37 -6.14 -15.15
C GLU A 659 30.88 -5.33 -16.36
N MET A 660 31.54 -5.47 -17.52
CA MET A 660 31.10 -4.82 -18.76
C MET A 660 29.67 -5.21 -19.16
N LYS A 661 29.31 -6.51 -19.04
CA LYS A 661 27.94 -6.98 -19.29
C LYS A 661 26.96 -6.40 -18.27
N GLY A 662 27.32 -6.41 -16.98
CA GLY A 662 26.53 -5.80 -15.91
C GLY A 662 26.21 -4.33 -16.18
N ARG A 663 27.24 -3.52 -16.47
CA ARG A 663 27.08 -2.10 -16.83
C ARG A 663 26.14 -1.90 -18.01
N LYS A 664 26.30 -2.70 -19.07
CA LYS A 664 25.42 -2.63 -20.26
C LYS A 664 23.95 -2.88 -19.90
N VAL A 665 23.67 -3.79 -18.96
CA VAL A 665 22.31 -4.05 -18.49
C VAL A 665 21.74 -2.86 -17.73
N PHE A 666 22.51 -2.25 -16.82
CA PHE A 666 22.08 -1.06 -16.09
C PHE A 666 21.81 0.14 -17.01
N TYR A 667 22.65 0.38 -18.03
CA TYR A 667 22.34 1.37 -19.07
C TYR A 667 21.04 1.06 -19.82
N ALA A 668 20.73 -0.22 -20.06
CA ALA A 668 19.51 -0.62 -20.76
C ALA A 668 18.24 -0.43 -19.90
N VAL A 669 18.32 -0.60 -18.58
CA VAL A 669 17.17 -0.42 -17.66
C VAL A 669 17.06 0.97 -17.05
N ARG A 670 18.04 1.87 -17.30
CA ARG A 670 18.05 3.25 -16.80
C ARG A 670 16.72 3.99 -16.94
N HIS A 671 16.09 3.90 -18.11
CA HIS A 671 14.79 4.54 -18.37
C HIS A 671 13.65 3.99 -17.49
N LEU A 672 13.69 2.71 -17.11
CA LEU A 672 12.72 2.14 -16.16
C LEU A 672 13.01 2.63 -14.75
N MET A 673 14.28 2.68 -14.36
CA MET A 673 14.70 3.16 -13.03
C MET A 673 14.33 4.62 -12.79
N GLN A 674 14.32 5.45 -13.84
CA GLN A 674 13.80 6.83 -13.78
C GLN A 674 12.31 6.91 -13.42
N GLY A 675 11.55 5.83 -13.59
CA GLY A 675 10.16 5.72 -13.16
C GLY A 675 9.98 5.19 -11.73
N VAL A 676 11.06 4.90 -11.01
CA VAL A 676 10.99 4.43 -9.62
C VAL A 676 10.90 5.62 -8.68
N ARG A 677 9.91 5.61 -7.78
CA ARG A 677 9.69 6.60 -6.73
C ARG A 677 9.52 5.87 -5.40
N ILE A 678 10.43 6.11 -4.46
CA ILE A 678 10.41 5.51 -3.12
C ILE A 678 10.31 6.64 -2.09
N ARG A 679 9.45 6.46 -1.08
CA ARG A 679 9.24 7.45 -0.02
C ARG A 679 10.48 7.69 0.84
N ASP A 680 11.22 6.62 1.15
CA ASP A 680 12.45 6.69 1.93
C ASP A 680 13.58 7.34 1.11
N GLU A 681 14.12 8.45 1.62
CA GLU A 681 15.17 9.24 0.95
C GLU A 681 16.46 8.45 0.73
N VAL A 682 16.84 7.56 1.66
CA VAL A 682 18.06 6.76 1.56
C VAL A 682 17.91 5.72 0.47
N LEU A 683 16.79 5.01 0.44
CA LEU A 683 16.51 4.02 -0.60
C LEU A 683 16.36 4.68 -1.98
N MET A 684 15.73 5.86 -2.04
CA MET A 684 15.64 6.65 -3.26
C MET A 684 17.02 7.11 -3.74
N SER A 685 17.92 7.53 -2.83
CA SER A 685 19.29 7.91 -3.20
C SER A 685 20.08 6.78 -3.88
N TRP A 686 19.80 5.52 -3.53
CA TRP A 686 20.40 4.37 -4.23
C TRP A 686 19.89 4.23 -5.66
N ILE A 687 18.62 4.55 -5.91
CA ILE A 687 18.06 4.57 -7.26
C ILE A 687 18.69 5.71 -8.06
N ASP A 688 18.78 6.91 -7.48
CA ASP A 688 19.39 8.08 -8.12
C ASP A 688 20.84 7.80 -8.51
N GLU A 689 21.63 7.21 -7.62
CA GLU A 689 23.01 6.76 -7.90
C GLU A 689 23.08 5.83 -9.14
N MET A 690 22.12 4.91 -9.27
CA MET A 690 22.07 3.97 -10.39
C MET A 690 21.53 4.61 -11.69
N VAL A 691 20.77 5.70 -11.57
CA VAL A 691 20.26 6.49 -12.71
C VAL A 691 21.31 7.46 -13.24
N ASP A 692 22.24 7.90 -12.39
CA ASP A 692 23.30 8.87 -12.72
C ASP A 692 24.53 8.29 -13.42
N ILE A 693 24.51 6.99 -13.76
CA ILE A 693 25.56 6.30 -14.53
C ILE A 693 25.81 6.85 -15.93
#